data_AF-S7QCL5-F1
#
_entry.id   AF-S7QCL5-F1
#
_cell.length_a   1.000
_cell.length_b   1.000
_cell.length_c   1.000
_cell.angle_alpha   90.00
_cell.angle_beta   90.00
_cell.angle_gamma   90.00
#
_symmetry.space_group_name_H-M   'P 1'
#
loop_
_entity.id
_entity.type
_entity.pdbx_description
1 polymer ?
#
loop_
_entity_poly.entity_id
_entity_poly.type
_entity_poly.pdbx_seq_one_letter_code
_entity_poly.pdbx_strand_id
1 'polypeptide(L)'
;MREFKVYVGMTEDRMVEALDGGLKNDSFPETFPLKHTNAAGLCFPARFVKIVPLSAHGQSFHTSIWYVALSGIADHDFVERAGTVYEEYLESVTLRRILKHLRQRRLLTPYQSLLSRVNVQLEHPLVSRLYEQLVLRGVFPSLNDIVQAISDGGLLDSYLYLCQPGAVWKRLDGCDADGDKPSKRSAHAMCMDEDNGMVYLLGGWDGEENLDDFWVYDVKEDTWRVLSHNTSEEKNGPGRRSCHKMVFDKKTGCIYVLGRMGDEEMGGQDVSGSSISNGGSSGSASQQPQETSGSSPCSEFYRYHTRGLDIGKWDLLSFDTASGGGPPLIFDHQMAIDSEMQMIYVFGGRVVDQKSIKYSGLYSYNIRTNKWKMLHARSSHEVSIPPRSGHSMVLEPNSKTLIIFAGQREEKYLSDMYTYHIETGTVTEVFSDYTMDGGPKPCFTQRAVLDPDLREIYVFCGLSRQLPGNQIVIQSQAPHWVYRYPAASCSERGKWMRLVHADSASGPDTPNPEDREPKPRYAHQLAYDRHTKTVFMHGGNAGIREGAGDMTEVNASTEEATKEEKEIRLDDFWSMQLQRPPRTEVARKVLFEIRKQQFREMCEDDTAIEALNFLRDEVSSVVDHTCPEEEDVFQSLLSHLVAQSPRVTSIRDSSSARQLTDDIPSMSFPLGDADVEMSPPPDATDSPESSSGPTRQPPLTWEEDPKEKAERGDGPVLSAERFKQRTEVFERILTFINEGAKQPDDDLIHLIDGL
;
A
#
# COMPACT_ATOMS: atom_id res chain seq x y z
N MET A 1 -18.71 7.88 27.95
CA MET A 1 -17.83 6.77 27.53
C MET A 1 -16.85 7.36 26.53
N ARG A 2 -15.54 7.07 26.64
CA ARG A 2 -14.50 7.60 25.75
C ARG A 2 -13.99 6.51 24.82
N GLU A 3 -13.51 5.40 25.38
CA GLU A 3 -13.16 4.20 24.61
C GLU A 3 -14.06 3.05 25.02
N PHE A 4 -14.38 2.20 24.05
CA PHE A 4 -15.21 1.03 24.25
C PHE A 4 -14.93 -0.04 23.20
N LYS A 5 -15.27 -1.27 23.55
CA LYS A 5 -15.25 -2.40 22.62
C LYS A 5 -16.63 -3.00 22.47
N VAL A 6 -16.94 -3.49 21.29
CA VAL A 6 -18.14 -4.29 21.02
C VAL A 6 -17.70 -5.69 20.64
N TYR A 7 -18.26 -6.67 21.33
CA TYR A 7 -18.10 -8.08 21.01
C TYR A 7 -19.44 -8.65 20.58
N VAL A 8 -19.41 -9.56 19.62
CA VAL A 8 -20.59 -10.27 19.15
C VAL A 8 -20.32 -11.76 19.07
N GLY A 9 -21.32 -12.58 19.34
CA GLY A 9 -21.14 -14.03 19.32
C GLY A 9 -22.45 -14.79 19.37
N MET A 10 -22.36 -16.10 19.13
CA MET A 10 -23.48 -17.02 19.29
C MET A 10 -23.69 -17.45 20.74
N THR A 11 -22.67 -17.30 21.59
CA THR A 11 -22.71 -17.58 23.03
C THR A 11 -22.11 -16.43 23.83
N GLU A 12 -22.38 -16.36 25.14
CA GLU A 12 -21.91 -15.27 26.01
C GLU A 12 -20.41 -15.35 26.33
N ASP A 13 -19.87 -16.56 26.31
CA ASP A 13 -18.49 -16.91 26.63
C ASP A 13 -17.54 -16.83 25.43
N ARG A 14 -18.06 -17.00 24.21
CA ARG A 14 -17.27 -16.97 22.97
C ARG A 14 -17.78 -15.88 22.05
N MET A 15 -17.16 -14.70 22.15
CA MET A 15 -17.48 -13.56 21.31
C MET A 15 -16.25 -13.07 20.54
N VAL A 16 -16.48 -12.61 19.32
CA VAL A 16 -15.48 -11.97 18.47
C VAL A 16 -15.56 -10.46 18.68
N GLU A 17 -14.40 -9.80 18.79
CA GLU A 17 -14.35 -8.34 18.80
C GLU A 17 -14.82 -7.81 17.44
N ALA A 18 -15.97 -7.13 17.46
CA ALA A 18 -16.61 -6.58 16.28
C ALA A 18 -16.22 -5.12 16.03
N LEU A 19 -15.82 -4.41 17.08
CA LEU A 19 -15.40 -3.01 17.04
C LEU A 19 -14.51 -2.70 18.25
N ASP A 20 -13.41 -2.00 18.00
CA ASP A 20 -12.68 -1.21 18.99
C ASP A 20 -12.82 0.25 18.59
N GLY A 21 -13.44 1.04 19.45
CA GLY A 21 -13.93 2.36 19.08
C GLY A 21 -13.87 3.36 20.22
N GLY A 22 -14.06 4.62 19.85
CA GLY A 22 -14.21 5.71 20.78
C GLY A 22 -15.49 6.49 20.52
N LEU A 23 -16.07 7.02 21.59
CA LEU A 23 -17.14 8.01 21.51
C LEU A 23 -16.56 9.39 21.78
N LYS A 24 -17.07 10.40 21.07
CA LYS A 24 -16.75 11.80 21.32
C LYS A 24 -17.36 12.24 22.66
N ASN A 25 -16.82 13.30 23.25
CA ASN A 25 -17.32 13.83 24.51
C ASN A 25 -18.52 14.77 24.29
N ASP A 26 -19.56 14.25 23.65
CA ASP A 26 -20.80 14.96 23.38
C ASP A 26 -22.02 14.03 23.52
N SER A 27 -23.21 14.57 23.27
CA SER A 27 -24.48 13.84 23.44
C SER A 27 -25.05 13.29 22.13
N PHE A 28 -24.30 13.36 21.03
CA PHE A 28 -24.81 12.95 19.72
C PHE A 28 -24.66 11.42 19.55
N PRO A 29 -25.68 10.73 18.99
CA PRO A 29 -25.59 9.30 18.75
C PRO A 29 -24.58 9.02 17.64
N GLU A 30 -23.69 8.06 17.86
CA GLU A 30 -22.67 7.63 16.88
C GLU A 30 -23.00 6.23 16.35
N THR A 31 -22.77 6.01 15.06
CA THR A 31 -22.98 4.72 14.39
C THR A 31 -21.65 4.19 13.89
N PHE A 32 -21.41 2.90 14.12
CA PHE A 32 -20.17 2.24 13.77
C PHE A 32 -20.47 1.01 12.92
N PRO A 33 -19.73 0.79 11.81
CA PRO A 33 -19.79 -0.48 11.10
C PRO A 33 -19.20 -1.57 12.01
N LEU A 34 -19.96 -2.63 12.24
CA LEU A 34 -19.48 -3.80 12.97
C LEU A 34 -18.85 -4.79 11.99
N LYS A 35 -17.70 -5.35 12.37
CA LYS A 35 -17.14 -6.51 11.68
C LYS A 35 -18.16 -7.64 11.71
N HIS A 36 -18.51 -8.13 10.53
CA HIS A 36 -19.52 -9.17 10.33
C HIS A 36 -19.01 -10.32 9.45
N THR A 37 -17.82 -10.18 8.87
CA THR A 37 -17.11 -11.20 8.11
C THR A 37 -15.77 -11.54 8.77
N ASN A 38 -15.35 -12.80 8.64
CA ASN A 38 -14.01 -13.23 9.02
C ASN A 38 -12.99 -12.89 7.92
N ALA A 39 -11.70 -13.17 8.16
CA ALA A 39 -10.65 -12.92 7.17
C ALA A 39 -10.87 -13.65 5.83
N ALA A 40 -11.57 -14.79 5.85
CA ALA A 40 -11.95 -15.56 4.67
C ALA A 40 -13.19 -14.99 3.94
N GLY A 41 -13.74 -13.86 4.40
CA GLY A 41 -14.92 -13.22 3.81
C GLY A 41 -16.25 -13.89 4.15
N LEU A 42 -16.26 -14.86 5.07
CA LEU A 42 -17.48 -15.54 5.50
C LEU A 42 -18.17 -14.74 6.59
N CYS A 43 -19.47 -14.50 6.42
CA CYS A 43 -20.30 -13.88 7.44
C CYS A 43 -20.41 -14.79 8.66
N PHE A 44 -20.37 -14.23 9.86
CA PHE A 44 -20.67 -14.96 11.10
C PHE A 44 -21.94 -14.42 11.76
N PRO A 45 -22.84 -15.30 12.24
CA PRO A 45 -24.04 -14.87 12.93
C PRO A 45 -23.73 -14.35 14.34
N ALA A 46 -24.60 -13.46 14.84
CA ALA A 46 -24.52 -12.93 16.19
C ALA A 46 -25.87 -13.05 16.88
N ARG A 47 -25.87 -13.64 18.08
CA ARG A 47 -27.03 -13.71 18.98
C ARG A 47 -26.88 -12.78 20.18
N PHE A 48 -25.65 -12.66 20.67
CA PHE A 48 -25.30 -11.84 21.81
C PHE A 48 -24.41 -10.68 21.36
N VAL A 49 -24.61 -9.53 21.99
CA VAL A 49 -23.77 -8.35 21.83
C VAL A 49 -23.34 -7.89 23.22
N LYS A 50 -22.04 -7.71 23.41
CA LYS A 50 -21.44 -7.22 24.64
C LYS A 50 -20.72 -5.91 24.36
N ILE A 51 -21.17 -4.84 24.98
CA ILE A 51 -20.53 -3.52 24.91
C ILE A 51 -19.71 -3.35 26.19
N VAL A 52 -18.39 -3.16 26.04
CA VAL A 52 -17.44 -3.02 27.13
C VAL A 52 -16.93 -1.59 27.15
N PRO A 53 -17.39 -0.74 28.09
CA PRO A 53 -16.76 0.55 28.33
C PRO A 53 -15.32 0.34 28.83
N LEU A 54 -14.34 0.95 28.18
CA LEU A 54 -12.93 0.90 28.61
C LEU A 54 -12.55 2.13 29.43
N SER A 55 -12.99 3.32 29.01
CA SER A 55 -12.66 4.58 29.68
C SER A 55 -13.80 5.59 29.61
N ALA A 56 -13.79 6.56 30.52
CA ALA A 56 -14.67 7.72 30.51
C ALA A 56 -13.87 8.99 30.15
N HIS A 57 -14.55 10.03 29.67
CA HIS A 57 -13.89 11.30 29.30
C HIS A 57 -13.35 12.09 30.49
N GLY A 58 -13.72 11.74 31.71
CA GLY A 58 -13.12 12.29 32.92
C GLY A 58 -13.00 11.26 34.03
N GLN A 59 -11.98 11.43 34.87
CA GLN A 59 -11.59 10.48 35.92
C GLN A 59 -12.65 10.28 37.01
N SER A 60 -13.64 11.17 37.10
CA SER A 60 -14.72 11.12 38.09
C SER A 60 -16.09 10.74 37.50
N PHE A 61 -16.16 10.37 36.22
CA PHE A 61 -17.42 10.02 35.55
C PHE A 61 -17.61 8.52 35.42
N HIS A 62 -18.82 8.04 35.72
CA HIS A 62 -19.26 6.69 35.38
C HIS A 62 -19.79 6.64 33.95
N THR A 63 -19.66 5.47 33.31
CA THR A 63 -20.24 5.24 31.99
C THR A 63 -21.71 4.83 32.11
N SER A 64 -22.59 5.51 31.39
CA SER A 64 -23.98 5.12 31.16
C SER A 64 -24.26 5.03 29.66
N ILE A 65 -25.12 4.09 29.27
CA ILE A 65 -25.58 3.92 27.89
C ILE A 65 -27.09 4.11 27.90
N TRP A 66 -27.58 5.06 27.11
CA TRP A 66 -29.01 5.40 27.05
C TRP A 66 -29.77 4.61 26.00
N TYR A 67 -29.16 4.40 24.83
CA TYR A 67 -29.79 3.78 23.69
C TYR A 67 -28.77 3.03 22.85
N VAL A 68 -29.17 1.84 22.36
CA VAL A 68 -28.40 1.02 21.43
C VAL A 68 -29.36 0.56 20.34
N ALA A 69 -28.95 0.72 19.09
CA ALA A 69 -29.62 0.16 17.93
C ALA A 69 -28.64 -0.71 17.15
N LEU A 70 -29.13 -1.83 16.63
CA LEU A 70 -28.39 -2.72 15.75
C LEU A 70 -29.14 -2.82 14.43
N SER A 71 -28.40 -2.80 13.33
CA SER A 71 -28.93 -2.99 11.98
C SER A 71 -28.15 -4.10 11.29
N GLY A 72 -28.85 -4.96 10.56
CA GLY A 72 -28.26 -6.14 9.94
C GLY A 72 -29.31 -7.00 9.24
N ILE A 73 -28.87 -8.16 8.74
CA ILE A 73 -29.75 -9.12 8.07
C ILE A 73 -30.39 -10.00 9.14
N ALA A 74 -31.71 -9.89 9.29
CA ALA A 74 -32.51 -10.67 10.24
C ALA A 74 -33.29 -11.83 9.57
N ASP A 75 -33.08 -12.05 8.27
CA ASP A 75 -33.71 -13.14 7.52
C ASP A 75 -33.25 -14.51 8.08
N HIS A 76 -34.20 -15.30 8.56
CA HIS A 76 -33.91 -16.56 9.26
C HIS A 76 -33.11 -17.52 8.38
N ASP A 77 -33.56 -17.72 7.14
CA ASP A 77 -32.95 -18.68 6.22
C ASP A 77 -31.53 -18.25 5.82
N PHE A 78 -31.29 -16.94 5.65
CA PHE A 78 -29.94 -16.42 5.42
C PHE A 78 -29.04 -16.61 6.63
N VAL A 79 -29.50 -16.27 7.83
CA VAL A 79 -28.71 -16.36 9.07
C VAL A 79 -28.37 -17.82 9.39
N GLU A 80 -29.30 -18.74 9.22
CA GLU A 80 -29.08 -20.18 9.43
C GLU A 80 -28.04 -20.72 8.45
N ARG A 81 -28.18 -20.42 7.15
CA ARG A 81 -27.18 -20.81 6.15
C ARG A 81 -25.79 -20.22 6.45
N ALA A 82 -25.72 -18.94 6.82
CA ALA A 82 -24.47 -18.30 7.19
C ALA A 82 -23.85 -18.95 8.44
N GLY A 83 -24.68 -19.35 9.42
CA GLY A 83 -24.25 -20.08 10.61
C GLY A 83 -23.65 -21.44 10.28
N THR A 84 -24.34 -22.26 9.48
CA THR A 84 -23.82 -23.58 9.06
C THR A 84 -22.49 -23.46 8.32
N VAL A 85 -22.38 -22.54 7.36
CA VAL A 85 -21.14 -22.30 6.62
C VAL A 85 -20.01 -21.84 7.54
N TYR A 86 -20.31 -21.00 8.53
CA TYR A 86 -19.33 -20.54 9.50
C TYR A 86 -18.85 -21.67 10.44
N GLU A 87 -19.76 -22.54 10.90
CA GLU A 87 -19.40 -23.72 11.71
C GLU A 87 -18.54 -24.71 10.93
N GLU A 88 -18.88 -25.02 9.68
CA GLU A 88 -18.08 -25.86 8.80
C GLU A 88 -16.67 -25.28 8.58
N TYR A 89 -16.58 -23.95 8.42
CA TYR A 89 -15.30 -23.25 8.33
C TYR A 89 -14.48 -23.38 9.62
N LEU A 90 -15.09 -23.17 10.79
CA LEU A 90 -14.39 -23.32 12.07
C LEU A 90 -13.89 -24.75 12.29
N GLU A 91 -14.68 -25.75 11.93
CA GLU A 91 -14.30 -27.17 12.00
C GLU A 91 -13.09 -27.43 11.08
N SER A 92 -13.13 -26.94 9.84
CA SER A 92 -12.02 -27.05 8.89
C SER A 92 -10.73 -26.41 9.42
N VAL A 93 -10.80 -25.17 9.92
CA VAL A 93 -9.64 -24.47 10.51
C VAL A 93 -9.08 -25.24 11.72
N THR A 94 -9.97 -25.75 12.58
CA THR A 94 -9.60 -26.53 13.77
C THR A 94 -8.87 -27.81 13.36
N LEU A 95 -9.42 -28.57 12.42
CA LEU A 95 -8.80 -29.79 11.90
C LEU A 95 -7.43 -29.51 11.27
N ARG A 96 -7.27 -28.42 10.50
CA ARG A 96 -5.95 -28.02 9.95
C ARG A 96 -4.94 -27.73 11.05
N ARG A 97 -5.32 -27.05 12.13
CA ARG A 97 -4.44 -26.77 13.29
C ARG A 97 -4.06 -28.05 14.03
N ILE A 98 -4.99 -28.99 14.21
CA ILE A 98 -4.70 -30.31 14.80
C ILE A 98 -3.70 -31.08 13.93
N LEU A 99 -3.94 -31.13 12.62
CA LEU A 99 -3.06 -31.80 11.66
C LEU A 99 -1.64 -31.21 11.69
N LYS A 100 -1.52 -29.86 11.66
CA LYS A 100 -0.23 -29.16 11.83
C LYS A 100 0.47 -29.57 13.13
N HIS A 101 -0.25 -29.52 14.25
CA HIS A 101 0.30 -29.84 15.57
C HIS A 101 0.83 -31.28 15.65
N LEU A 102 0.06 -32.26 15.16
CA LEU A 102 0.48 -33.66 15.11
C LEU A 102 1.75 -33.82 14.27
N ARG A 103 1.80 -33.17 13.10
CA ARG A 103 2.95 -33.20 12.19
C ARG A 103 4.21 -32.61 12.84
N GLN A 104 4.12 -31.43 13.46
CA GLN A 104 5.25 -30.77 14.13
C GLN A 104 5.78 -31.51 15.37
N ARG A 105 4.95 -32.36 16.00
CA ARG A 105 5.38 -33.21 17.13
C ARG A 105 5.79 -34.61 16.70
N ARG A 106 5.97 -34.83 15.39
CA ARG A 106 6.39 -36.12 14.80
C ARG A 106 5.39 -37.26 15.04
N LEU A 107 4.11 -36.93 15.29
CA LEU A 107 3.03 -37.90 15.49
C LEU A 107 2.39 -38.25 14.14
N LEU A 108 3.13 -38.93 13.27
CA LEU A 108 2.77 -39.13 11.86
C LEU A 108 1.66 -40.17 11.64
N THR A 109 1.62 -41.22 12.45
CA THR A 109 0.57 -42.25 12.34
C THR A 109 -0.83 -41.70 12.72
N PRO A 110 -1.05 -40.97 13.82
CA PRO A 110 -2.34 -40.32 14.07
C PRO A 110 -2.63 -39.19 13.06
N TYR A 111 -1.62 -38.43 12.61
CA TYR A 111 -1.78 -37.40 11.57
C TYR A 111 -2.46 -37.97 10.32
N GLN A 112 -2.02 -39.13 9.82
CA GLN A 112 -2.60 -39.71 8.60
C GLN A 112 -3.90 -40.45 8.81
N SER A 113 -4.06 -41.09 9.97
CA SER A 113 -5.35 -41.67 10.35
C SER A 113 -6.44 -40.60 10.30
N LEU A 114 -6.15 -39.41 10.82
CA LEU A 114 -7.04 -38.27 10.74
C LEU A 114 -7.20 -37.76 9.30
N LEU A 115 -6.10 -37.49 8.59
CA LEU A 115 -6.13 -36.97 7.22
C LEU A 115 -6.92 -37.86 6.25
N SER A 116 -6.89 -39.19 6.43
CA SER A 116 -7.63 -40.15 5.61
C SER A 116 -9.16 -40.14 5.82
N ARG A 117 -9.63 -39.51 6.90
CA ARG A 117 -11.04 -39.48 7.32
C ARG A 117 -11.68 -38.11 7.23
N VAL A 118 -10.88 -37.06 7.07
CA VAL A 118 -11.36 -35.68 6.99
C VAL A 118 -11.27 -35.18 5.55
N ASN A 119 -12.27 -34.44 5.10
CA ASN A 119 -12.24 -33.78 3.80
C ASN A 119 -11.61 -32.38 3.92
N VAL A 120 -10.38 -32.34 4.43
CA VAL A 120 -9.66 -31.10 4.70
C VAL A 120 -8.26 -31.20 4.14
N GLN A 121 -7.87 -30.20 3.38
CA GLN A 121 -6.51 -30.07 2.87
C GLN A 121 -5.69 -29.20 3.82
N LEU A 122 -4.63 -29.76 4.42
CA LEU A 122 -3.74 -29.00 5.30
C LEU A 122 -3.06 -27.85 4.55
N GLU A 123 -2.54 -28.14 3.36
CA GLU A 123 -1.75 -27.25 2.51
C GLU A 123 -1.72 -27.81 1.07
N HIS A 124 -1.14 -27.06 0.13
CA HIS A 124 -1.04 -27.49 -1.27
C HIS A 124 -0.19 -28.77 -1.42
N PRO A 125 -0.49 -29.71 -2.35
CA PRO A 125 0.21 -31.00 -2.40
C PRO A 125 1.71 -30.88 -2.68
N LEU A 126 2.14 -29.84 -3.42
CA LEU A 126 3.57 -29.54 -3.62
C LEU A 126 4.28 -29.14 -2.31
N VAL A 127 3.58 -28.43 -1.42
CA VAL A 127 4.10 -28.03 -0.11
C VAL A 127 4.21 -29.25 0.82
N SER A 128 3.23 -30.16 0.75
CA SER A 128 3.32 -31.44 1.48
C SER A 128 4.45 -32.33 0.97
N ARG A 129 4.66 -32.39 -0.35
CA ARG A 129 5.83 -33.08 -0.93
C ARG A 129 7.15 -32.44 -0.52
N LEU A 130 7.20 -31.10 -0.44
CA LEU A 130 8.37 -30.38 0.08
C LEU A 130 8.65 -30.80 1.52
N TYR A 131 7.63 -30.82 2.40
CA TYR A 131 7.77 -31.28 3.78
C TYR A 131 8.30 -32.72 3.86
N GLU A 132 7.73 -33.64 3.08
CA GLU A 132 8.15 -35.05 3.07
C GLU A 132 9.62 -35.21 2.65
N GLN A 133 10.05 -34.55 1.58
CA GLN A 133 11.42 -34.67 1.08
C GLN A 133 12.43 -33.92 1.95
N LEU A 134 12.11 -32.72 2.43
CA LEU A 134 13.00 -31.90 3.23
C LEU A 134 13.07 -32.38 4.69
N VAL A 135 11.92 -32.48 5.36
CA VAL A 135 11.86 -32.71 6.81
C VAL A 135 12.03 -34.18 7.14
N LEU A 136 11.20 -35.05 6.54
CA LEU A 136 11.18 -36.47 6.91
C LEU A 136 12.36 -37.24 6.29
N ARG A 137 12.64 -37.03 5.00
CA ARG A 137 13.62 -37.86 4.27
C ARG A 137 15.01 -37.23 4.16
N GLY A 138 15.11 -35.90 4.04
CA GLY A 138 16.38 -35.21 3.77
C GLY A 138 16.95 -35.48 2.37
N VAL A 139 16.09 -35.68 1.36
CA VAL A 139 16.52 -35.98 -0.02
C VAL A 139 16.69 -34.67 -0.80
N PHE A 140 17.80 -33.98 -0.53
CA PHE A 140 18.06 -32.64 -1.05
C PHE A 140 18.07 -32.50 -2.59
N PRO A 141 18.64 -33.44 -3.38
CA PRO A 141 18.67 -33.29 -4.84
C PRO A 141 17.29 -33.16 -5.49
N SER A 142 16.27 -33.80 -4.90
CA SER A 142 14.89 -33.76 -5.41
C SER A 142 14.15 -32.46 -5.11
N LEU A 143 14.68 -31.63 -4.20
CA LEU A 143 14.01 -30.41 -3.75
C LEU A 143 14.05 -29.30 -4.82
N ASN A 144 15.07 -29.27 -5.68
CA ASN A 144 15.15 -28.30 -6.78
C ASN A 144 13.93 -28.38 -7.70
N ASP A 145 13.57 -29.59 -8.14
CA ASP A 145 12.40 -29.82 -9.01
C ASP A 145 11.09 -29.45 -8.31
N ILE A 146 10.99 -29.69 -6.99
CA ILE A 146 9.80 -29.33 -6.20
C ILE A 146 9.69 -27.81 -6.07
N VAL A 147 10.77 -27.11 -5.75
CA VAL A 147 10.80 -25.65 -5.64
C VAL A 147 10.49 -25.00 -6.99
N GLN A 148 11.01 -25.55 -8.09
CA GLN A 148 10.68 -25.10 -9.43
C GLN A 148 9.18 -25.30 -9.73
N ALA A 149 8.61 -26.46 -9.39
CA ALA A 149 7.17 -26.70 -9.56
C ALA A 149 6.30 -25.77 -8.69
N ILE A 150 6.74 -25.42 -7.47
CA ILE A 150 6.08 -24.43 -6.60
C ILE A 150 6.11 -23.04 -7.25
N SER A 151 7.27 -22.66 -7.79
CA SER A 151 7.47 -21.38 -8.51
C SER A 151 6.59 -21.29 -9.76
N ASP A 152 6.63 -22.31 -10.62
CA ASP A 152 5.85 -22.39 -11.87
C ASP A 152 4.34 -22.44 -11.58
N GLY A 153 3.94 -23.07 -10.48
CA GLY A 153 2.57 -23.12 -9.99
C GLY A 153 2.04 -21.81 -9.41
N GLY A 154 2.85 -20.75 -9.31
CA GLY A 154 2.43 -19.44 -8.76
C GLY A 154 2.22 -19.43 -7.25
N LEU A 155 2.75 -20.43 -6.52
CA LEU A 155 2.58 -20.52 -5.07
C LEU A 155 3.40 -19.48 -4.28
N LEU A 156 4.25 -18.71 -4.95
CA LEU A 156 5.12 -17.68 -4.36
C LEU A 156 4.62 -16.25 -4.65
N ASP A 157 3.53 -16.10 -5.39
CA ASP A 157 3.07 -14.81 -5.93
C ASP A 157 2.70 -13.81 -4.83
N SER A 158 2.07 -14.25 -3.74
CA SER A 158 1.72 -13.39 -2.60
C SER A 158 2.94 -12.69 -2.01
N TYR A 159 4.05 -13.42 -1.90
CA TYR A 159 5.31 -12.88 -1.39
C TYR A 159 5.92 -11.87 -2.36
N LEU A 160 5.88 -12.14 -3.66
CA LEU A 160 6.32 -11.18 -4.70
C LEU A 160 5.58 -9.85 -4.61
N TYR A 161 4.28 -9.88 -4.34
CA TYR A 161 3.47 -8.67 -4.15
C TYR A 161 3.74 -7.97 -2.81
N LEU A 162 4.42 -8.60 -1.86
CA LEU A 162 4.89 -7.97 -0.63
C LEU A 162 6.31 -7.39 -0.78
N CYS A 163 7.09 -7.87 -1.75
CA CYS A 163 8.38 -7.30 -2.06
C CYS A 163 8.24 -5.84 -2.51
N GLN A 164 9.26 -5.04 -2.18
CA GLN A 164 9.33 -3.65 -2.60
C GLN A 164 9.41 -3.57 -4.13
N PRO A 165 8.47 -2.88 -4.81
CA PRO A 165 8.53 -2.73 -6.26
C PRO A 165 9.52 -1.63 -6.66
N GLY A 166 10.22 -1.87 -7.76
CA GLY A 166 11.00 -0.86 -8.46
C GLY A 166 10.19 -0.21 -9.58
N ALA A 167 10.31 1.10 -9.76
CA ALA A 167 9.71 1.81 -10.88
C ALA A 167 10.68 1.81 -12.07
N VAL A 168 10.20 1.35 -13.23
CA VAL A 168 10.91 1.42 -14.51
C VAL A 168 10.23 2.50 -15.35
N TRP A 169 10.99 3.55 -15.68
CA TRP A 169 10.51 4.67 -16.47
C TRP A 169 11.04 4.58 -17.90
N LYS A 170 10.18 4.93 -18.85
CA LYS A 170 10.54 5.10 -20.26
C LYS A 170 9.96 6.40 -20.77
N ARG A 171 10.83 7.28 -21.28
CA ARG A 171 10.42 8.49 -21.98
C ARG A 171 9.80 8.13 -23.33
N LEU A 172 8.70 8.79 -23.66
CA LEU A 172 7.97 8.64 -24.91
C LEU A 172 8.16 9.92 -25.73
N ASP A 173 8.70 9.77 -26.93
CA ASP A 173 9.05 10.88 -27.83
C ASP A 173 8.14 10.94 -29.07
N GLY A 174 7.09 10.11 -29.09
CA GLY A 174 6.16 9.97 -30.19
C GLY A 174 5.52 11.27 -30.65
N CYS A 175 5.89 11.78 -31.81
CA CYS A 175 5.26 12.94 -32.44
C CYS A 175 4.41 12.51 -33.65
N ASP A 176 3.54 13.39 -34.12
CA ASP A 176 2.82 13.13 -35.38
C ASP A 176 3.74 13.26 -36.61
N ALA A 177 3.17 13.08 -37.81
CA ALA A 177 3.92 13.11 -39.07
C ALA A 177 4.61 14.46 -39.34
N ASP A 178 4.10 15.55 -38.77
CA ASP A 178 4.64 16.90 -38.91
C ASP A 178 5.57 17.28 -37.74
N GLY A 179 5.69 16.40 -36.74
CA GLY A 179 6.52 16.58 -35.56
C GLY A 179 5.79 17.24 -34.39
N ASP A 180 4.47 17.41 -34.48
CA ASP A 180 3.67 18.09 -33.47
C ASP A 180 3.40 17.18 -32.26
N LYS A 181 3.36 17.83 -31.09
CA LYS A 181 3.07 17.23 -29.79
C LYS A 181 2.52 18.32 -28.84
N PRO A 182 1.87 17.95 -27.74
CA PRO A 182 1.41 18.93 -26.75
C PRO A 182 2.56 19.82 -26.26
N SER A 183 2.30 21.13 -26.20
CA SER A 183 3.24 22.11 -25.66
C SER A 183 3.46 21.96 -24.15
N LYS A 184 4.48 22.64 -23.62
CA LYS A 184 4.79 22.69 -22.18
C LYS A 184 3.60 23.25 -21.42
N ARG A 185 3.11 22.51 -20.42
CA ARG A 185 1.89 22.89 -19.70
C ARG A 185 1.77 22.25 -18.33
N SER A 186 1.02 22.89 -17.45
CA SER A 186 0.56 22.33 -16.18
C SER A 186 -0.97 22.38 -16.07
N ALA A 187 -1.52 21.70 -15.05
CA ALA A 187 -2.94 21.75 -14.70
C ALA A 187 -3.92 21.40 -15.85
N HIS A 188 -3.45 20.60 -16.82
CA HIS A 188 -4.26 19.98 -17.87
C HIS A 188 -4.95 18.72 -17.34
N ALA A 189 -5.90 18.19 -18.11
CA ALA A 189 -6.56 16.94 -17.80
C ALA A 189 -6.13 15.83 -18.77
N MET A 190 -6.12 14.57 -18.29
CA MET A 190 -5.85 13.35 -19.05
C MET A 190 -6.78 12.23 -18.59
N CYS A 191 -7.14 11.36 -19.52
CA CYS A 191 -7.87 10.12 -19.31
C CYS A 191 -7.51 9.13 -20.43
N MET A 192 -7.83 7.85 -20.24
CA MET A 192 -7.44 6.79 -21.16
C MET A 192 -8.62 5.93 -21.57
N ASP A 193 -8.64 5.58 -22.85
CA ASP A 193 -9.40 4.47 -23.40
C ASP A 193 -8.53 3.22 -23.37
N GLU A 194 -8.57 2.48 -22.27
CA GLU A 194 -7.74 1.30 -22.01
C GLU A 194 -7.96 0.21 -23.07
N ASP A 195 -9.20 0.06 -23.55
CA ASP A 195 -9.58 -0.97 -24.53
C ASP A 195 -8.93 -0.72 -25.91
N ASN A 196 -8.71 0.54 -26.28
CA ASN A 196 -8.12 0.94 -27.57
C ASN A 196 -6.68 1.46 -27.45
N GLY A 197 -6.13 1.59 -26.24
CA GLY A 197 -4.79 2.12 -26.02
C GLY A 197 -4.65 3.59 -26.41
N MET A 198 -5.65 4.43 -26.12
CA MET A 198 -5.65 5.86 -26.47
C MET A 198 -5.61 6.75 -25.24
N VAL A 199 -4.64 7.66 -25.15
CA VAL A 199 -4.55 8.64 -24.05
C VAL A 199 -4.97 10.01 -24.55
N TYR A 200 -6.00 10.59 -23.95
CA TYR A 200 -6.48 11.93 -24.32
C TYR A 200 -5.89 12.98 -23.40
N LEU A 201 -5.66 14.19 -23.93
CA LEU A 201 -5.17 15.35 -23.18
C LEU A 201 -5.91 16.61 -23.61
N LEU A 202 -6.41 17.40 -22.65
CA LEU A 202 -7.13 18.65 -22.92
C LEU A 202 -6.60 19.82 -22.07
N GLY A 203 -6.40 20.95 -22.73
CA GLY A 203 -6.18 22.27 -22.12
C GLY A 203 -4.94 22.34 -21.21
N GLY A 204 -5.05 23.11 -20.13
CA GLY A 204 -3.97 23.40 -19.19
C GLY A 204 -3.56 24.86 -19.19
N TRP A 205 -2.38 25.14 -18.63
CA TRP A 205 -1.75 26.45 -18.59
C TRP A 205 -0.30 26.35 -19.06
N ASP A 206 0.06 27.11 -20.08
CA ASP A 206 1.41 27.09 -20.68
C ASP A 206 2.40 28.06 -20.04
N GLY A 207 1.92 28.95 -19.17
CA GLY A 207 2.71 30.00 -18.55
C GLY A 207 2.16 31.39 -18.77
N GLU A 208 1.46 31.59 -19.88
CA GLU A 208 0.91 32.86 -20.30
C GLU A 208 -0.61 32.81 -20.35
N GLU A 209 -1.16 31.67 -20.78
CA GLU A 209 -2.58 31.53 -21.01
C GLU A 209 -3.14 30.12 -20.78
N ASN A 210 -4.46 30.08 -20.56
CA ASN A 210 -5.20 28.84 -20.48
C ASN A 210 -5.36 28.27 -21.90
N LEU A 211 -5.17 26.97 -22.06
CA LEU A 211 -5.28 26.30 -23.35
C LEU A 211 -6.64 25.62 -23.52
N ASP A 212 -7.03 25.39 -24.77
CA ASP A 212 -8.19 24.59 -25.21
C ASP A 212 -7.85 23.69 -26.40
N ASP A 213 -6.56 23.38 -26.60
CA ASP A 213 -6.14 22.38 -27.55
C ASP A 213 -6.40 20.96 -27.00
N PHE A 214 -6.75 20.05 -27.90
CA PHE A 214 -7.18 18.70 -27.58
C PHE A 214 -6.39 17.68 -28.38
N TRP A 215 -5.78 16.72 -27.68
CA TRP A 215 -4.84 15.76 -28.24
C TRP A 215 -5.21 14.33 -27.88
N VAL A 216 -4.76 13.39 -28.72
CA VAL A 216 -4.78 11.96 -28.44
C VAL A 216 -3.42 11.35 -28.73
N TYR A 217 -2.97 10.47 -27.84
CA TYR A 217 -1.81 9.63 -28.02
C TYR A 217 -2.25 8.20 -28.35
N ASP A 218 -1.69 7.63 -29.40
CA ASP A 218 -1.82 6.21 -29.71
C ASP A 218 -0.67 5.44 -29.08
N VAL A 219 -0.97 4.63 -28.05
CA VAL A 219 0.05 3.87 -27.31
C VAL A 219 0.75 2.84 -28.19
N LYS A 220 0.05 2.29 -29.18
CA LYS A 220 0.59 1.24 -30.04
C LYS A 220 1.51 1.82 -31.10
N GLU A 221 1.09 2.92 -31.72
CA GLU A 221 1.87 3.58 -32.77
C GLU A 221 2.95 4.51 -32.21
N ASP A 222 2.91 4.81 -30.90
CA ASP A 222 3.84 5.71 -30.21
C ASP A 222 3.81 7.11 -30.86
N THR A 223 2.62 7.69 -31.02
CA THR A 223 2.44 9.00 -31.70
C THR A 223 1.32 9.83 -31.07
N TRP A 224 1.59 11.11 -30.83
CA TRP A 224 0.55 12.12 -30.61
C TRP A 224 -0.20 12.45 -31.91
N ARG A 225 -1.45 12.91 -31.79
CA ARG A 225 -2.26 13.49 -32.86
C ARG A 225 -3.11 14.61 -32.27
N VAL A 226 -3.16 15.75 -32.96
CA VAL A 226 -4.08 16.83 -32.62
C VAL A 226 -5.50 16.43 -33.06
N LEU A 227 -6.45 16.48 -32.12
CA LEU A 227 -7.88 16.35 -32.40
C LEU A 227 -8.52 17.71 -32.67
N SER A 228 -8.07 18.74 -31.96
CA SER A 228 -8.52 20.12 -32.12
C SER A 228 -7.43 21.08 -31.67
N HIS A 229 -7.20 22.15 -32.43
CA HIS A 229 -6.31 23.23 -32.00
C HIS A 229 -6.97 24.18 -30.99
N ASN A 230 -8.28 24.40 -31.13
CA ASN A 230 -9.05 25.28 -30.25
C ASN A 230 -10.47 24.71 -30.10
N THR A 231 -10.76 23.97 -29.02
CA THR A 231 -12.11 23.43 -28.83
C THR A 231 -13.16 24.52 -28.63
N SER A 232 -12.77 25.75 -28.26
CA SER A 232 -13.69 26.89 -28.15
C SER A 232 -14.33 27.31 -29.48
N GLU A 233 -13.68 27.01 -30.61
CA GLU A 233 -14.20 27.29 -31.95
C GLU A 233 -15.17 26.20 -32.44
N GLU A 234 -15.20 25.05 -31.77
CA GLU A 234 -16.09 23.96 -32.09
C GLU A 234 -17.49 24.17 -31.49
N LYS A 235 -18.49 23.64 -32.18
CA LYS A 235 -19.87 23.71 -31.69
C LYS A 235 -19.98 22.94 -30.37
N ASN A 236 -20.39 23.66 -29.31
CA ASN A 236 -20.50 23.15 -27.94
C ASN A 236 -19.16 22.68 -27.33
N GLY A 237 -18.03 23.02 -27.93
CA GLY A 237 -16.73 22.65 -27.39
C GLY A 237 -16.37 23.48 -26.15
N PRO A 238 -15.54 22.93 -25.25
CA PRO A 238 -15.09 23.65 -24.08
C PRO A 238 -14.21 24.85 -24.44
N GLY A 239 -14.42 25.97 -23.76
CA GLY A 239 -13.48 27.10 -23.76
C GLY A 239 -12.16 26.79 -23.04
N ARG A 240 -11.20 27.70 -23.15
CA ARG A 240 -9.88 27.69 -22.47
C ARG A 240 -9.98 27.39 -20.99
N ARG A 241 -9.17 26.45 -20.49
CA ARG A 241 -9.29 25.97 -19.10
C ARG A 241 -8.05 25.29 -18.55
N SER A 242 -7.83 25.50 -17.25
CA SER A 242 -6.87 24.77 -16.41
C SER A 242 -7.53 24.33 -15.09
N CYS A 243 -6.88 23.45 -14.36
CA CYS A 243 -7.33 22.89 -13.06
C CYS A 243 -8.69 22.16 -13.14
N HIS A 244 -9.09 21.77 -14.35
CA HIS A 244 -10.30 21.01 -14.66
C HIS A 244 -10.02 19.50 -14.61
N LYS A 245 -11.07 18.69 -14.73
CA LYS A 245 -10.93 17.23 -14.75
C LYS A 245 -11.68 16.60 -15.90
N MET A 246 -11.17 15.44 -16.31
CA MET A 246 -11.83 14.59 -17.28
C MET A 246 -11.79 13.12 -16.91
N VAL A 247 -12.83 12.39 -17.31
CA VAL A 247 -12.98 10.95 -17.10
C VAL A 247 -13.48 10.29 -18.38
N PHE A 248 -12.99 9.08 -18.66
CA PHE A 248 -13.37 8.30 -19.84
C PHE A 248 -14.40 7.24 -19.47
N ASP A 249 -15.50 7.17 -20.22
CA ASP A 249 -16.49 6.12 -20.09
C ASP A 249 -16.25 5.01 -21.11
N LYS A 250 -15.62 3.91 -20.70
CA LYS A 250 -15.36 2.75 -21.57
C LYS A 250 -16.62 2.13 -22.20
N LYS A 251 -17.77 2.27 -21.54
CA LYS A 251 -19.02 1.67 -21.98
C LYS A 251 -19.63 2.39 -23.17
N THR A 252 -19.51 3.72 -23.22
CA THR A 252 -20.06 4.55 -24.29
C THR A 252 -19.00 5.11 -25.23
N GLY A 253 -17.73 5.12 -24.82
CA GLY A 253 -16.65 5.80 -25.51
C GLY A 253 -16.78 7.31 -25.48
N CYS A 254 -17.23 7.85 -24.34
CA CYS A 254 -17.37 9.29 -24.15
C CYS A 254 -16.38 9.81 -23.12
N ILE A 255 -15.89 11.03 -23.32
CA ILE A 255 -15.09 11.77 -22.34
C ILE A 255 -15.98 12.84 -21.71
N TYR A 256 -15.97 12.96 -20.39
CA TYR A 256 -16.72 13.99 -19.66
C TYR A 256 -15.76 14.99 -19.04
N VAL A 257 -16.04 16.28 -19.19
CA VAL A 257 -15.14 17.37 -18.75
C VAL A 257 -15.90 18.34 -17.85
N LEU A 258 -15.34 18.66 -16.68
CA LEU A 258 -15.94 19.56 -15.70
C LEU A 258 -14.90 20.50 -15.06
N GLY A 259 -15.38 21.70 -14.75
CA GLY A 259 -14.66 22.70 -13.95
C GLY A 259 -13.62 23.48 -14.73
N ARG A 260 -13.09 24.51 -14.08
CA ARG A 260 -11.96 25.34 -14.53
C ARG A 260 -11.60 26.35 -13.43
N MET A 261 -10.36 26.81 -13.42
CA MET A 261 -9.96 27.99 -12.64
C MET A 261 -10.56 29.27 -13.25
N GLY A 262 -10.89 30.25 -12.41
CA GLY A 262 -11.44 31.53 -12.86
C GLY A 262 -10.37 32.48 -13.42
N ASP A 263 -10.77 33.39 -14.31
CA ASP A 263 -9.85 34.26 -15.05
C ASP A 263 -9.18 35.34 -14.17
N GLU A 264 -9.81 35.74 -13.07
CA GLU A 264 -9.31 36.78 -12.15
C GLU A 264 -8.34 36.25 -11.08
N GLU A 265 -8.36 34.95 -10.74
CA GLU A 265 -7.43 34.36 -9.75
C GLU A 265 -5.99 34.21 -10.29
N MET A 266 -5.79 34.44 -11.59
CA MET A 266 -4.50 34.44 -12.27
C MET A 266 -3.74 35.78 -12.12
N GLY A 267 -4.45 36.87 -11.84
CA GLY A 267 -3.88 38.21 -11.69
C GLY A 267 -3.42 38.53 -10.27
N GLY A 268 -2.30 37.96 -9.84
CA GLY A 268 -1.54 38.41 -8.67
C GLY A 268 -2.15 38.14 -7.29
N GLN A 269 -1.66 37.10 -6.58
CA GLN A 269 -1.75 37.05 -5.12
C GLN A 269 -0.64 37.89 -4.50
N ASP A 270 -0.94 39.17 -4.24
CA ASP A 270 -0.28 39.94 -3.18
C ASP A 270 -0.70 39.37 -1.82
N VAL A 271 0.21 38.64 -1.18
CA VAL A 271 0.07 38.29 0.23
C VAL A 271 0.76 39.37 1.05
N SER A 272 0.03 40.44 1.34
CA SER A 272 0.37 41.32 2.46
C SER A 272 -0.90 41.76 3.17
N GLY A 273 -0.95 41.47 4.47
CA GLY A 273 -1.96 42.05 5.34
C GLY A 273 -1.74 43.55 5.49
N SER A 274 -2.82 44.32 5.56
CA SER A 274 -3.18 45.09 6.76
C SER A 274 -4.10 46.29 6.42
N SER A 275 -4.95 46.59 7.40
CA SER A 275 -5.39 47.94 7.80
C SER A 275 -6.32 48.78 6.92
N ILE A 276 -7.40 49.16 7.59
CA ILE A 276 -8.39 50.21 7.30
C ILE A 276 -7.71 51.56 6.99
N SER A 277 -8.17 52.26 5.95
CA SER A 277 -8.24 53.73 5.97
C SER A 277 -9.30 54.30 5.00
N ASN A 278 -9.96 55.38 5.45
CA ASN A 278 -11.03 56.14 4.82
C ASN A 278 -10.52 57.12 3.73
N GLY A 279 -11.36 57.43 2.73
CA GLY A 279 -11.49 58.81 2.22
C GLY A 279 -11.62 59.02 0.69
N GLY A 280 -12.82 59.43 0.24
CA GLY A 280 -13.04 60.69 -0.50
C GLY A 280 -12.72 60.85 -2.00
N SER A 281 -13.77 60.77 -2.83
CA SER A 281 -14.19 61.68 -3.93
C SER A 281 -13.41 61.89 -5.25
N SER A 282 -14.17 61.65 -6.33
CA SER A 282 -14.40 62.45 -7.57
C SER A 282 -13.42 62.41 -8.76
N GLY A 283 -13.95 62.08 -9.96
CA GLY A 283 -13.29 62.35 -11.26
C GLY A 283 -13.86 61.61 -12.50
N SER A 284 -14.87 62.21 -13.13
CA SER A 284 -15.38 62.11 -14.53
C SER A 284 -14.69 61.25 -15.62
N ALA A 285 -15.43 60.24 -16.10
CA ALA A 285 -15.80 59.84 -17.49
C ALA A 285 -14.85 60.00 -18.70
N SER A 286 -14.61 58.88 -19.40
CA SER A 286 -14.75 58.76 -20.87
C SER A 286 -15.14 57.33 -21.26
N GLN A 287 -16.11 57.19 -22.18
CA GLN A 287 -16.86 55.98 -22.49
C GLN A 287 -16.25 55.19 -23.66
N GLN A 288 -16.10 53.87 -23.49
CA GLN A 288 -16.20 52.84 -24.53
C GLN A 288 -17.11 51.71 -23.98
N PRO A 289 -17.82 50.95 -24.82
CA PRO A 289 -18.91 50.10 -24.37
C PRO A 289 -18.35 48.91 -23.57
N GLN A 290 -18.44 48.99 -22.24
CA GLN A 290 -18.31 47.84 -21.36
C GLN A 290 -19.50 46.92 -21.61
N GLU A 291 -19.22 45.74 -22.18
CA GLU A 291 -20.09 44.59 -21.98
C GLU A 291 -20.26 44.40 -20.47
N THR A 292 -21.51 44.25 -20.07
CA THR A 292 -21.96 44.21 -18.68
C THR A 292 -21.30 43.05 -17.92
N SER A 293 -20.20 43.35 -17.23
CA SER A 293 -19.49 42.47 -16.31
C SER A 293 -20.34 42.27 -15.04
N GLY A 294 -21.20 41.25 -15.05
CA GLY A 294 -22.07 40.93 -13.92
C GLY A 294 -22.67 39.52 -13.96
N SER A 295 -22.11 38.61 -14.76
CA SER A 295 -22.55 37.21 -14.78
C SER A 295 -21.67 36.39 -13.83
N SER A 296 -22.28 35.70 -12.85
CA SER A 296 -21.55 34.74 -12.02
C SER A 296 -20.92 33.66 -12.92
N PRO A 297 -19.69 33.20 -12.63
CA PRO A 297 -19.02 32.26 -13.51
C PRO A 297 -19.75 30.91 -13.48
N CYS A 298 -20.15 30.43 -14.65
CA CYS A 298 -21.04 29.27 -14.80
C CYS A 298 -20.27 27.95 -14.78
N SER A 299 -20.88 26.90 -14.23
CA SER A 299 -20.28 25.56 -14.14
C SER A 299 -20.67 24.71 -15.34
N GLU A 300 -19.95 24.88 -16.44
CA GLU A 300 -20.24 24.17 -17.68
C GLU A 300 -19.77 22.70 -17.61
N PHE A 301 -20.59 21.79 -18.16
CA PHE A 301 -20.31 20.36 -18.19
C PHE A 301 -20.45 19.81 -19.61
N TYR A 302 -19.38 19.16 -20.09
CA TYR A 302 -19.24 18.77 -21.49
C TYR A 302 -19.08 17.27 -21.64
N ARG A 303 -19.42 16.78 -22.84
CA ARG A 303 -19.17 15.42 -23.29
C ARG A 303 -18.57 15.42 -24.69
N TYR A 304 -17.52 14.66 -24.90
CA TYR A 304 -16.94 14.38 -26.22
C TYR A 304 -17.14 12.91 -26.61
N HIS A 305 -17.42 12.64 -27.88
CA HIS A 305 -17.61 11.29 -28.39
C HIS A 305 -16.37 10.79 -29.13
N THR A 306 -15.75 9.70 -28.66
CA THR A 306 -14.56 9.11 -29.30
C THR A 306 -14.91 8.06 -30.34
N ARG A 307 -16.16 7.60 -30.36
CA ARG A 307 -16.65 6.54 -31.25
C ARG A 307 -18.15 6.70 -31.52
N GLY A 308 -18.67 5.95 -32.48
CA GLY A 308 -20.10 5.98 -32.87
C GLY A 308 -20.43 7.05 -33.92
N LEU A 309 -21.72 7.34 -34.10
CA LEU A 309 -22.21 8.27 -35.14
C LEU A 309 -21.84 9.73 -34.90
N ASP A 310 -21.57 10.09 -33.65
CA ASP A 310 -21.19 11.44 -33.23
C ASP A 310 -19.70 11.57 -32.92
N ILE A 311 -18.87 10.62 -33.36
CA ILE A 311 -17.41 10.67 -33.24
C ILE A 311 -16.86 12.05 -33.61
N GLY A 312 -15.99 12.59 -32.76
CA GLY A 312 -15.36 13.88 -32.97
C GLY A 312 -16.19 15.09 -32.55
N LYS A 313 -17.40 14.92 -31.99
CA LYS A 313 -18.28 16.03 -31.61
C LYS A 313 -18.33 16.25 -30.10
N TRP A 314 -18.61 17.50 -29.72
CA TRP A 314 -18.92 17.91 -28.36
C TRP A 314 -20.42 18.13 -28.14
N ASP A 315 -20.87 17.77 -26.94
CA ASP A 315 -22.15 18.15 -26.36
C ASP A 315 -21.92 18.99 -25.11
N LEU A 316 -22.64 20.11 -25.01
CA LEU A 316 -22.80 20.85 -23.77
C LEU A 316 -23.96 20.23 -23.00
N LEU A 317 -23.65 19.44 -21.98
CA LEU A 317 -24.65 18.73 -21.17
C LEU A 317 -25.37 19.66 -20.19
N SER A 318 -24.65 20.66 -19.68
CA SER A 318 -25.19 21.67 -18.78
C SER A 318 -24.39 22.96 -18.92
N PHE A 319 -25.08 24.08 -19.10
CA PHE A 319 -24.47 25.41 -19.06
C PHE A 319 -24.06 25.81 -17.62
N ASP A 320 -24.84 25.39 -16.63
CA ASP A 320 -24.50 25.57 -15.21
C ASP A 320 -25.00 24.37 -14.38
N THR A 321 -24.07 23.51 -13.95
CA THR A 321 -24.41 22.34 -13.13
C THR A 321 -25.04 22.71 -11.79
N ALA A 322 -24.75 23.89 -11.22
CA ALA A 322 -25.34 24.30 -9.94
C ALA A 322 -26.86 24.47 -10.05
N SER A 323 -27.35 25.05 -11.14
CA SER A 323 -28.78 25.18 -11.43
C SER A 323 -29.52 23.83 -11.49
N GLY A 324 -28.81 22.75 -11.84
CA GLY A 324 -29.31 21.39 -11.94
C GLY A 324 -29.10 20.52 -10.69
N GLY A 325 -28.68 21.11 -9.56
CA GLY A 325 -28.37 20.38 -8.33
C GLY A 325 -27.00 19.67 -8.32
N GLY A 326 -26.14 20.02 -9.28
CA GLY A 326 -24.74 19.60 -9.35
C GLY A 326 -23.80 20.58 -8.65
N PRO A 327 -22.48 20.39 -8.79
CA PRO A 327 -21.50 21.27 -8.18
C PRO A 327 -21.55 22.68 -8.80
N PRO A 328 -21.17 23.74 -8.05
CA PRO A 328 -20.87 25.05 -8.63
C PRO A 328 -19.56 25.00 -9.43
N LEU A 329 -19.17 26.13 -10.02
CA LEU A 329 -17.92 26.19 -10.77
C LEU A 329 -16.75 25.97 -9.82
N ILE A 330 -15.99 24.92 -10.08
CA ILE A 330 -14.93 24.42 -9.20
C ILE A 330 -13.65 24.11 -9.97
N PHE A 331 -12.53 24.17 -9.26
CA PHE A 331 -11.20 23.78 -9.74
C PHE A 331 -10.44 22.98 -8.69
N ASP A 332 -9.42 22.23 -9.11
CA ASP A 332 -8.64 21.32 -8.25
C ASP A 332 -9.51 20.28 -7.52
N HIS A 333 -10.66 19.95 -8.10
CA HIS A 333 -11.53 18.87 -7.68
C HIS A 333 -11.02 17.54 -8.26
N GLN A 334 -11.64 16.43 -7.87
CA GLN A 334 -11.41 15.13 -8.50
C GLN A 334 -12.70 14.56 -9.07
N MET A 335 -12.55 13.78 -10.14
CA MET A 335 -13.63 13.05 -10.79
C MET A 335 -13.25 11.57 -10.89
N ALA A 336 -14.23 10.69 -10.65
CA ALA A 336 -14.12 9.27 -10.91
C ALA A 336 -15.39 8.78 -11.61
N ILE A 337 -15.28 7.75 -12.43
CA ILE A 337 -16.41 7.19 -13.17
C ILE A 337 -16.55 5.69 -12.91
N ASP A 338 -17.78 5.27 -12.62
CA ASP A 338 -18.18 3.87 -12.70
C ASP A 338 -18.89 3.66 -14.04
N SER A 339 -18.14 3.22 -15.05
CA SER A 339 -18.67 2.96 -16.39
C SER A 339 -19.76 1.89 -16.41
N GLU A 340 -19.71 0.89 -15.53
CA GLU A 340 -20.72 -0.17 -15.52
C GLU A 340 -22.04 0.38 -14.99
N MET A 341 -21.98 1.11 -13.88
CA MET A 341 -23.14 1.78 -13.27
C MET A 341 -23.58 3.02 -14.04
N GLN A 342 -22.74 3.54 -14.94
CA GLN A 342 -22.97 4.80 -15.68
C GLN A 342 -23.16 5.98 -14.73
N MET A 343 -22.24 6.10 -13.76
CA MET A 343 -22.24 7.11 -12.72
C MET A 343 -20.89 7.84 -12.67
N ILE A 344 -20.92 9.16 -12.59
CA ILE A 344 -19.73 10.00 -12.35
C ILE A 344 -19.81 10.54 -10.93
N TYR A 345 -18.69 10.52 -10.22
CA TYR A 345 -18.55 11.06 -8.86
C TYR A 345 -17.57 12.22 -8.88
N VAL A 346 -17.94 13.30 -8.19
CA VAL A 346 -17.15 14.55 -8.13
C VAL A 346 -17.01 14.94 -6.67
N PHE A 347 -15.77 15.15 -6.21
CA PHE A 347 -15.51 15.58 -4.83
C PHE A 347 -14.55 16.76 -4.74
N GLY A 348 -14.85 17.65 -3.79
CA GLY A 348 -13.96 18.72 -3.36
C GLY A 348 -13.66 19.74 -4.45
N GLY A 349 -12.48 20.33 -4.37
CA GLY A 349 -12.10 21.50 -5.16
C GLY A 349 -12.59 22.80 -4.53
N ARG A 350 -11.97 23.90 -4.96
CA ARG A 350 -12.36 25.25 -4.54
C ARG A 350 -13.44 25.77 -5.47
N VAL A 351 -14.43 26.45 -4.90
CA VAL A 351 -15.47 27.14 -5.65
C VAL A 351 -14.91 28.48 -6.12
N VAL A 352 -15.08 28.80 -7.40
CA VAL A 352 -14.69 30.09 -7.95
C VAL A 352 -15.65 31.16 -7.38
N ASP A 353 -15.21 31.87 -6.35
CA ASP A 353 -15.97 32.92 -5.66
C ASP A 353 -15.02 34.04 -5.18
N GLN A 354 -15.30 35.27 -5.61
CA GLN A 354 -14.49 36.46 -5.33
C GLN A 354 -14.44 36.86 -3.85
N LYS A 355 -15.36 36.36 -3.00
CA LYS A 355 -15.58 36.89 -1.64
C LYS A 355 -14.97 36.04 -0.52
N SER A 356 -14.78 34.74 -0.74
CA SER A 356 -14.36 33.82 0.32
C SER A 356 -13.89 32.48 -0.22
N ILE A 357 -12.90 31.87 0.44
CA ILE A 357 -12.47 30.49 0.14
C ILE A 357 -13.60 29.53 0.52
N LYS A 358 -14.22 28.93 -0.50
CA LYS A 358 -15.25 27.90 -0.37
C LYS A 358 -14.81 26.61 -1.04
N TYR A 359 -15.28 25.49 -0.52
CA TYR A 359 -15.00 24.16 -1.06
C TYR A 359 -16.30 23.49 -1.52
N SER A 360 -16.20 22.68 -2.57
CA SER A 360 -17.32 21.84 -3.02
C SER A 360 -17.50 20.59 -2.15
N GLY A 361 -18.68 19.99 -2.26
CA GLY A 361 -19.03 18.73 -1.61
C GLY A 361 -18.82 17.50 -2.50
N LEU A 362 -19.46 16.39 -2.13
CA LEU A 362 -19.53 15.15 -2.90
C LEU A 362 -20.80 15.12 -3.75
N TYR A 363 -20.67 14.91 -5.05
CA TYR A 363 -21.76 14.83 -6.00
C TYR A 363 -21.67 13.54 -6.80
N SER A 364 -22.83 13.07 -7.25
CA SER A 364 -22.95 12.03 -8.25
C SER A 364 -23.77 12.55 -9.44
N TYR A 365 -23.39 12.12 -10.63
CA TYR A 365 -24.11 12.37 -11.88
C TYR A 365 -24.48 11.05 -12.52
N ASN A 366 -25.77 10.86 -12.78
CA ASN A 366 -26.27 9.69 -13.47
C ASN A 366 -26.32 9.97 -14.97
N ILE A 367 -25.44 9.32 -15.73
CA ILE A 367 -25.27 9.55 -17.17
C ILE A 367 -26.56 9.22 -17.93
N ARG A 368 -27.24 8.13 -17.55
CA ARG A 368 -28.46 7.66 -18.27
C ARG A 368 -29.64 8.61 -18.11
N THR A 369 -29.76 9.25 -16.95
CA THR A 369 -30.90 10.13 -16.63
C THR A 369 -30.56 11.61 -16.76
N ASN A 370 -29.30 11.96 -17.00
CA ASN A 370 -28.78 13.32 -17.02
C ASN A 370 -29.15 14.13 -15.76
N LYS A 371 -28.90 13.54 -14.58
CA LYS A 371 -29.27 14.15 -13.29
C LYS A 371 -28.10 14.15 -12.32
N TRP A 372 -27.90 15.31 -11.70
CA TRP A 372 -27.02 15.48 -10.56
C TRP A 372 -27.73 15.16 -9.25
N LYS A 373 -26.96 14.68 -8.29
CA LYS A 373 -27.39 14.48 -6.90
C LYS A 373 -26.21 14.74 -5.98
N MET A 374 -26.37 15.70 -5.07
CA MET A 374 -25.44 15.90 -3.96
C MET A 374 -25.54 14.72 -2.99
N LEU A 375 -24.42 14.03 -2.80
CA LEU A 375 -24.29 12.93 -1.86
C LEU A 375 -23.95 13.53 -0.49
N HIS A 376 -24.99 13.76 0.32
CA HIS A 376 -24.79 14.13 1.72
C HIS A 376 -24.30 12.90 2.49
N ALA A 377 -23.20 13.02 3.23
CA ALA A 377 -23.00 12.19 4.42
C ALA A 377 -24.23 12.44 5.30
N ARG A 378 -24.92 11.40 5.77
CA ARG A 378 -26.19 11.58 6.45
C ARG A 378 -25.92 12.23 7.82
N SER A 379 -26.68 13.27 8.15
CA SER A 379 -26.69 13.96 9.44
C SER A 379 -25.43 14.78 9.80
N SER A 380 -25.64 15.81 10.61
CA SER A 380 -24.63 16.70 11.19
C SER A 380 -23.65 16.04 12.18
N HIS A 381 -23.72 14.72 12.36
CA HIS A 381 -23.01 13.98 13.41
C HIS A 381 -22.19 12.78 12.92
N GLU A 382 -22.18 12.47 11.62
CA GLU A 382 -21.32 11.44 11.03
C GLU A 382 -19.89 11.97 10.77
N VAL A 383 -18.89 11.08 10.76
CA VAL A 383 -17.55 11.38 10.23
C VAL A 383 -17.74 11.84 8.79
N SER A 384 -17.39 13.09 8.50
CA SER A 384 -17.47 13.66 7.16
C SER A 384 -16.07 13.84 6.61
N ILE A 385 -15.92 13.67 5.30
CA ILE A 385 -14.65 13.92 4.64
C ILE A 385 -14.42 15.43 4.65
N PRO A 386 -13.33 15.93 5.26
CA PRO A 386 -13.03 17.36 5.28
C PRO A 386 -13.03 17.96 3.86
N PRO A 387 -13.69 19.10 3.62
CA PRO A 387 -13.64 19.79 2.34
C PRO A 387 -12.19 20.20 2.01
N ARG A 388 -11.78 19.97 0.75
CA ARG A 388 -10.36 20.04 0.33
C ARG A 388 -10.22 20.25 -1.18
N SER A 389 -9.06 20.71 -1.63
CA SER A 389 -8.69 20.81 -3.05
C SER A 389 -7.32 20.18 -3.31
N GLY A 390 -7.03 19.83 -4.57
CA GLY A 390 -5.76 19.24 -5.01
C GLY A 390 -5.42 17.91 -4.34
N HIS A 391 -6.44 17.22 -3.84
CA HIS A 391 -6.39 15.90 -3.20
C HIS A 391 -6.43 14.80 -4.26
N SER A 392 -6.26 13.55 -3.83
CA SER A 392 -6.41 12.37 -4.68
C SER A 392 -7.77 11.70 -4.39
N MET A 393 -8.43 11.21 -5.45
CA MET A 393 -9.64 10.40 -5.34
C MET A 393 -9.59 9.29 -6.40
N VAL A 394 -9.78 8.04 -5.97
CA VAL A 394 -9.89 6.88 -6.87
C VAL A 394 -11.13 6.06 -6.52
N LEU A 395 -11.71 5.37 -7.51
CA LEU A 395 -12.84 4.47 -7.33
C LEU A 395 -12.35 3.02 -7.33
N GLU A 396 -12.65 2.28 -6.27
CA GLU A 396 -12.53 0.83 -6.25
C GLU A 396 -13.80 0.21 -6.85
N PRO A 397 -13.77 -0.30 -8.11
CA PRO A 397 -14.94 -0.80 -8.81
C PRO A 397 -15.61 -2.02 -8.17
N ASN A 398 -14.89 -2.90 -7.48
CA ASN A 398 -15.45 -4.15 -6.94
C ASN A 398 -16.24 -3.91 -5.65
N SER A 399 -15.67 -3.14 -4.72
CA SER A 399 -16.27 -2.76 -3.44
C SER A 399 -17.08 -1.47 -3.51
N LYS A 400 -17.23 -0.85 -4.69
CA LYS A 400 -17.98 0.39 -4.91
C LYS A 400 -17.62 1.48 -3.89
N THR A 401 -16.33 1.68 -3.68
CA THR A 401 -15.80 2.57 -2.64
C THR A 401 -14.93 3.65 -3.26
N LEU A 402 -15.20 4.91 -2.93
CA LEU A 402 -14.28 6.01 -3.24
C LEU A 402 -13.23 6.11 -2.15
N ILE A 403 -11.96 6.20 -2.52
CA ILE A 403 -10.83 6.42 -1.61
C ILE A 403 -10.33 7.84 -1.83
N ILE A 404 -10.39 8.68 -0.80
CA ILE A 404 -10.10 10.12 -0.85
C ILE A 404 -9.03 10.46 0.19
N PHE A 405 -7.94 11.08 -0.24
CA PHE A 405 -6.81 11.35 0.65
C PHE A 405 -5.98 12.55 0.22
N ALA A 406 -5.19 13.07 1.16
CA ALA A 406 -4.28 14.20 0.95
C ALA A 406 -4.99 15.49 0.49
N GLY A 407 -4.23 16.38 -0.15
CA GLY A 407 -4.68 17.66 -0.66
C GLY A 407 -4.47 18.81 0.32
N GLN A 408 -5.16 19.91 0.08
CA GLN A 408 -5.06 21.13 0.86
C GLN A 408 -6.42 21.54 1.39
N ARG A 409 -6.43 21.98 2.64
CA ARG A 409 -7.53 22.73 3.24
C ARG A 409 -6.97 23.96 3.91
N GLU A 410 -7.47 25.12 3.49
CA GLU A 410 -6.94 26.43 3.88
C GLU A 410 -5.43 26.47 3.56
N GLU A 411 -4.56 26.71 4.54
CA GLU A 411 -3.11 26.70 4.36
C GLU A 411 -2.45 25.35 4.65
N LYS A 412 -3.22 24.38 5.17
CA LYS A 412 -2.69 23.09 5.63
C LYS A 412 -2.73 22.05 4.51
N TYR A 413 -1.59 21.39 4.29
CA TYR A 413 -1.53 20.14 3.51
C TYR A 413 -1.91 18.96 4.40
N LEU A 414 -2.71 18.07 3.85
CA LEU A 414 -3.30 16.95 4.57
C LEU A 414 -2.54 15.65 4.27
N SER A 415 -2.55 14.75 5.25
CA SER A 415 -2.07 13.37 5.18
C SER A 415 -3.11 12.39 5.75
N ASP A 416 -4.38 12.76 5.67
CA ASP A 416 -5.52 11.92 6.05
C ASP A 416 -6.00 11.08 4.86
N MET A 417 -6.75 10.01 5.14
CA MET A 417 -7.35 9.14 4.14
C MET A 417 -8.71 8.65 4.62
N TYR A 418 -9.71 8.79 3.75
CA TYR A 418 -11.09 8.37 3.97
C TYR A 418 -11.54 7.44 2.86
N THR A 419 -12.45 6.54 3.22
CA THR A 419 -13.23 5.75 2.27
C THR A 419 -14.69 6.18 2.33
N TYR A 420 -15.36 6.18 1.19
CA TYR A 420 -16.80 6.41 1.06
C TYR A 420 -17.42 5.25 0.29
N HIS A 421 -18.15 4.40 1.00
CA HIS A 421 -18.86 3.28 0.39
C HIS A 421 -20.14 3.80 -0.28
N ILE A 422 -20.22 3.70 -1.61
CA ILE A 422 -21.21 4.40 -2.43
C ILE A 422 -22.63 3.94 -2.13
N GLU A 423 -22.84 2.64 -1.94
CA GLU A 423 -24.19 2.07 -1.81
C GLU A 423 -24.83 2.41 -0.47
N THR A 424 -24.04 2.36 0.61
CA THR A 424 -24.52 2.66 1.97
C THR A 424 -24.41 4.14 2.32
N GLY A 425 -23.54 4.88 1.62
CA GLY A 425 -23.18 6.26 1.94
C GLY A 425 -22.29 6.39 3.18
N THR A 426 -21.68 5.30 3.63
CA THR A 426 -20.85 5.26 4.85
C THR A 426 -19.47 5.85 4.58
N VAL A 427 -19.05 6.78 5.43
CA VAL A 427 -17.67 7.30 5.47
C VAL A 427 -16.88 6.56 6.53
N THR A 428 -15.65 6.15 6.23
CA THR A 428 -14.73 5.58 7.21
C THR A 428 -13.38 6.26 7.11
N GLU A 429 -12.90 6.80 8.23
CA GLU A 429 -11.53 7.31 8.37
C GLU A 429 -10.57 6.12 8.43
N VAL A 430 -9.69 6.01 7.44
CA VAL A 430 -8.66 4.96 7.39
C VAL A 430 -7.39 5.42 8.10
N PHE A 431 -6.99 6.66 7.82
CA PHE A 431 -5.87 7.32 8.47
C PHE A 431 -6.25 8.76 8.82
N SER A 432 -6.01 9.16 10.07
CA SER A 432 -6.02 10.57 10.45
C SER A 432 -4.71 11.26 10.06
N ASP A 433 -3.60 10.51 10.03
CA ASP A 433 -2.30 10.92 9.50
C ASP A 433 -1.49 9.68 9.06
N TYR A 434 -1.49 9.36 7.77
CA TYR A 434 -0.77 8.19 7.23
C TYR A 434 0.76 8.34 7.27
N THR A 435 1.31 9.51 7.63
CA THR A 435 2.76 9.66 7.81
C THR A 435 3.27 8.86 9.02
N MET A 436 2.40 8.64 10.01
CA MET A 436 2.68 7.84 11.20
C MET A 436 2.79 6.34 10.87
N ASP A 437 2.19 5.92 9.76
CA ASP A 437 2.20 4.54 9.24
C ASP A 437 3.22 4.37 8.10
N GLY A 438 4.21 5.27 8.01
CA GLY A 438 5.28 5.21 7.01
C GLY A 438 4.88 5.69 5.61
N GLY A 439 3.73 6.37 5.47
CA GLY A 439 3.28 6.97 4.21
C GLY A 439 3.97 8.28 3.83
N PRO A 440 3.62 8.86 2.67
CA PRO A 440 4.23 10.08 2.16
C PRO A 440 4.02 11.30 3.08
N LYS A 441 4.88 12.32 2.94
CA LYS A 441 4.62 13.62 3.57
C LYS A 441 3.36 14.29 2.99
N PRO A 442 2.68 15.18 3.75
CA PRO A 442 1.55 15.94 3.24
C PRO A 442 1.93 16.73 2.00
N CYS A 443 1.15 16.61 0.93
CA CYS A 443 1.42 17.29 -0.33
C CYS A 443 0.15 17.78 -1.04
N PHE A 444 0.32 18.80 -1.88
CA PHE A 444 -0.71 19.40 -2.71
C PHE A 444 -0.48 19.07 -4.18
N THR A 445 -1.57 18.97 -4.96
CA THR A 445 -1.60 18.50 -6.36
C THR A 445 -1.07 17.08 -6.57
N GLN A 446 -1.13 16.25 -5.54
CA GLN A 446 -0.85 14.82 -5.66
C GLN A 446 -1.75 14.18 -6.72
N ARG A 447 -1.23 13.16 -7.39
CA ARG A 447 -1.99 12.31 -8.30
C ARG A 447 -1.90 10.87 -7.87
N ALA A 448 -2.99 10.15 -8.08
CA ALA A 448 -3.06 8.74 -7.77
C ALA A 448 -3.84 7.99 -8.83
N VAL A 449 -3.44 6.76 -9.07
CA VAL A 449 -4.14 5.78 -9.91
C VAL A 449 -4.28 4.47 -9.15
N LEU A 450 -5.27 3.66 -9.51
CA LEU A 450 -5.63 2.44 -8.79
C LEU A 450 -5.48 1.22 -9.70
N ASP A 451 -4.79 0.19 -9.23
CA ASP A 451 -4.88 -1.18 -9.76
C ASP A 451 -5.79 -2.01 -8.84
N PRO A 452 -7.05 -2.27 -9.23
CA PRO A 452 -7.98 -3.05 -8.42
C PRO A 452 -7.62 -4.54 -8.37
N ASP A 453 -6.93 -5.07 -9.38
CA ASP A 453 -6.55 -6.48 -9.46
C ASP A 453 -5.42 -6.78 -8.47
N LEU A 454 -4.50 -5.82 -8.26
CA LEU A 454 -3.44 -5.91 -7.26
C LEU A 454 -3.82 -5.36 -5.88
N ARG A 455 -4.91 -4.60 -5.80
CA ARG A 455 -5.30 -3.79 -4.64
C ARG A 455 -4.24 -2.77 -4.25
N GLU A 456 -3.77 -2.02 -5.24
CA GLU A 456 -2.71 -1.03 -5.06
C GLU A 456 -3.13 0.35 -5.57
N ILE A 457 -2.73 1.38 -4.83
CA ILE A 457 -2.83 2.78 -5.26
C ILE A 457 -1.41 3.28 -5.50
N TYR A 458 -1.14 3.75 -6.72
CA TYR A 458 0.15 4.36 -7.08
C TYR A 458 0.02 5.87 -6.92
N VAL A 459 0.95 6.46 -6.17
CA VAL A 459 0.83 7.83 -5.66
C VAL A 459 2.06 8.65 -6.05
N PHE A 460 1.81 9.76 -6.73
CA PHE A 460 2.82 10.67 -7.27
C PHE A 460 2.66 12.02 -6.58
N CYS A 461 3.61 12.34 -5.71
CA CYS A 461 3.58 13.52 -4.87
C CYS A 461 3.82 14.81 -5.69
N GLY A 462 3.20 15.89 -5.25
CA GLY A 462 3.41 17.23 -5.80
C GLY A 462 4.14 18.15 -4.81
N LEU A 463 3.60 19.34 -4.59
CA LEU A 463 4.18 20.34 -3.69
C LEU A 463 4.14 19.89 -2.23
N SER A 464 5.23 20.08 -1.51
CA SER A 464 5.32 19.87 -0.05
C SER A 464 5.65 21.19 0.65
N ARG A 465 5.47 21.23 1.97
CA ARG A 465 5.94 22.35 2.80
C ARG A 465 7.07 21.89 3.71
N GLN A 466 8.17 22.65 3.74
CA GLN A 466 9.30 22.39 4.64
C GLN A 466 9.16 23.19 5.94
N LEU A 467 9.55 22.57 7.05
CA LEU A 467 9.65 23.19 8.37
C LEU A 467 11.13 23.28 8.78
N PRO A 468 11.54 24.36 9.49
CA PRO A 468 10.77 25.55 9.86
C PRO A 468 10.65 26.57 8.71
N GLY A 469 9.53 27.28 8.61
CA GLY A 469 9.36 28.39 7.64
C GLY A 469 8.17 28.27 6.67
N ASN A 470 7.50 27.11 6.61
CA ASN A 470 6.32 26.88 5.77
C ASN A 470 6.53 27.09 4.26
N GLN A 471 7.80 27.03 3.84
CA GLN A 471 8.22 27.24 2.45
C GLN A 471 7.68 26.11 1.56
N ILE A 472 7.09 26.49 0.44
CA ILE A 472 6.58 25.55 -0.56
C ILE A 472 7.77 25.08 -1.40
N VAL A 473 7.99 23.77 -1.41
CA VAL A 473 9.11 23.13 -2.09
C VAL A 473 8.63 21.94 -2.92
N ILE A 474 9.32 21.70 -4.03
CA ILE A 474 9.25 20.42 -4.75
C ILE A 474 10.35 19.55 -4.14
N GLN A 475 9.99 18.40 -3.61
CA GLN A 475 10.99 17.50 -3.05
C GLN A 475 11.87 16.98 -4.18
N SER A 476 13.18 17.25 -4.11
CA SER A 476 14.16 16.82 -5.12
C SER A 476 14.21 15.30 -5.31
N GLN A 477 13.76 14.53 -4.31
CA GLN A 477 13.75 13.08 -4.31
C GLN A 477 12.36 12.46 -4.37
N ALA A 478 11.28 13.21 -4.72
CA ALA A 478 9.87 12.82 -4.61
C ALA A 478 9.60 11.34 -4.94
N PRO A 479 9.71 10.41 -3.97
CA PRO A 479 9.78 9.02 -4.30
C PRO A 479 8.34 8.57 -4.39
N HIS A 480 7.93 8.09 -5.54
CA HIS A 480 6.56 7.65 -5.76
C HIS A 480 6.19 6.57 -4.73
N TRP A 481 4.90 6.43 -4.39
CA TRP A 481 4.47 5.50 -3.34
C TRP A 481 3.47 4.49 -3.89
N VAL A 482 3.46 3.32 -3.27
CA VAL A 482 2.40 2.33 -3.42
C VAL A 482 1.71 2.17 -2.08
N TYR A 483 0.40 2.35 -2.06
CA TYR A 483 -0.44 1.95 -0.94
C TYR A 483 -1.19 0.68 -1.30
N ARG A 484 -0.90 -0.41 -0.59
CA ARG A 484 -1.63 -1.67 -0.74
C ARG A 484 -2.77 -1.69 0.26
N TYR A 485 -4.00 -1.63 -0.23
CA TYR A 485 -5.18 -1.61 0.62
C TYR A 485 -5.70 -3.03 0.88
N PRO A 486 -6.29 -3.26 2.07
CA PRO A 486 -6.81 -4.57 2.44
C PRO A 486 -7.99 -4.98 1.55
N ALA A 487 -8.25 -6.29 1.43
CA ALA A 487 -9.56 -6.73 0.98
C ALA A 487 -10.63 -6.26 1.98
N ALA A 488 -11.86 -6.06 1.51
CA ALA A 488 -12.99 -5.68 2.37
C ALA A 488 -13.23 -6.65 3.55
N SER A 489 -12.81 -7.91 3.44
CA SER A 489 -12.90 -8.92 4.51
C SER A 489 -11.76 -8.86 5.54
N CYS A 490 -10.70 -8.10 5.27
CA CYS A 490 -9.52 -8.05 6.14
C CYS A 490 -9.65 -6.88 7.13
N SER A 491 -9.41 -7.17 8.41
CA SER A 491 -9.43 -6.16 9.48
C SER A 491 -8.11 -5.42 9.68
N GLU A 492 -7.05 -5.80 8.95
CA GLU A 492 -5.76 -5.10 9.01
C GLU A 492 -5.78 -3.83 8.16
N ARG A 493 -5.07 -2.79 8.62
CA ARG A 493 -4.86 -1.58 7.82
C ARG A 493 -3.91 -1.88 6.67
N GLY A 494 -4.10 -1.19 5.54
CA GLY A 494 -3.21 -1.30 4.39
C GLY A 494 -1.79 -0.80 4.68
N LYS A 495 -0.85 -1.16 3.81
CA LYS A 495 0.57 -0.88 3.99
C LYS A 495 1.08 0.10 2.94
N TRP A 496 1.86 1.09 3.38
CA TRP A 496 2.60 1.99 2.51
C TRP A 496 3.97 1.42 2.16
N MET A 497 4.36 1.56 0.89
CA MET A 497 5.68 1.20 0.38
C MET A 497 6.18 2.33 -0.50
N ARG A 498 7.45 2.69 -0.33
CA ARG A 498 8.13 3.66 -1.19
C ARG A 498 8.62 2.96 -2.44
N LEU A 499 8.35 3.51 -3.62
CA LEU A 499 8.93 3.06 -4.88
C LEU A 499 10.41 3.41 -4.92
N VAL A 500 11.22 2.41 -5.26
CA VAL A 500 12.65 2.58 -5.51
C VAL A 500 12.88 2.60 -7.01
N HIS A 501 14.00 3.17 -7.44
CA HIS A 501 14.45 2.99 -8.82
C HIS A 501 14.71 1.49 -9.04
N ALA A 502 14.12 0.90 -10.07
CA ALA A 502 14.55 -0.43 -10.48
C ALA A 502 15.92 -0.27 -11.14
N ASP A 503 16.96 -0.91 -10.59
CA ASP A 503 18.27 -1.03 -11.24
C ASP A 503 18.08 -1.80 -12.56
N SER A 504 17.64 -1.08 -13.59
CA SER A 504 17.50 -1.60 -14.91
C SER A 504 18.92 -1.85 -15.41
N ALA A 505 19.24 -3.12 -15.67
CA ALA A 505 20.49 -3.55 -16.27
C ALA A 505 20.92 -2.53 -17.34
N SER A 506 21.98 -1.81 -17.01
CA SER A 506 22.48 -0.68 -17.76
C SER A 506 22.90 -1.12 -19.16
N GLY A 507 22.08 -0.78 -20.16
CA GLY A 507 22.61 -0.58 -21.50
C GLY A 507 23.66 0.54 -21.44
N PRO A 508 24.85 0.37 -22.02
CA PRO A 508 25.95 1.33 -21.92
C PRO A 508 25.69 2.70 -22.57
N ASP A 509 24.49 2.95 -23.12
CA ASP A 509 24.20 4.05 -24.04
C ASP A 509 23.21 5.11 -23.53
N THR A 510 22.89 5.20 -22.22
CA THR A 510 22.14 6.36 -21.69
C THR A 510 23.10 7.43 -21.14
N PRO A 511 23.35 8.54 -21.87
CA PRO A 511 24.46 9.44 -21.55
C PRO A 511 24.19 10.36 -20.35
N ASN A 512 22.93 10.51 -19.92
CA ASN A 512 22.53 11.44 -18.87
C ASN A 512 21.64 10.79 -17.79
N PRO A 513 21.93 10.98 -16.49
CA PRO A 513 21.07 10.53 -15.40
C PRO A 513 19.66 11.14 -15.44
N GLU A 514 19.53 12.37 -15.97
CA GLU A 514 18.25 13.10 -16.06
C GLU A 514 17.23 12.48 -17.03
N ASP A 515 17.66 11.57 -17.91
CA ASP A 515 16.78 10.89 -18.87
C ASP A 515 16.27 9.53 -18.35
N ARG A 516 16.63 9.16 -17.12
CA ARG A 516 16.27 7.87 -16.52
C ARG A 516 14.91 7.89 -15.82
N GLU A 517 14.45 9.04 -15.37
CA GLU A 517 13.18 9.21 -14.68
C GLU A 517 12.64 10.64 -14.82
N PRO A 518 11.33 10.86 -14.65
CA PRO A 518 10.74 12.18 -14.72
C PRO A 518 11.28 13.09 -13.61
N LYS A 519 11.66 14.32 -13.96
CA LYS A 519 11.98 15.36 -12.98
C LYS A 519 10.86 15.54 -11.93
N PRO A 520 11.19 15.83 -10.66
CA PRO A 520 10.20 16.21 -9.66
C PRO A 520 9.32 17.36 -10.14
N ARG A 521 8.00 17.23 -9.96
CA ARG A 521 7.03 18.14 -10.58
C ARG A 521 5.71 18.18 -9.84
N TYR A 522 4.97 19.27 -10.02
CA TYR A 522 3.59 19.42 -9.53
C TYR A 522 2.64 19.79 -10.67
N ALA A 523 1.33 19.70 -10.41
CA ALA A 523 0.29 19.97 -11.40
C ALA A 523 0.48 19.19 -12.74
N HIS A 524 1.11 18.02 -12.67
CA HIS A 524 1.16 17.03 -13.74
C HIS A 524 -0.15 16.22 -13.74
N GLN A 525 -0.32 15.38 -14.76
CA GLN A 525 -1.49 14.52 -14.86
C GLN A 525 -1.09 13.10 -15.27
N LEU A 526 -1.89 12.14 -14.83
CA LEU A 526 -1.68 10.71 -15.04
C LEU A 526 -2.84 10.09 -15.81
N ALA A 527 -2.52 9.05 -16.56
CA ALA A 527 -3.44 8.06 -17.09
C ALA A 527 -2.91 6.66 -16.75
N TYR A 528 -3.78 5.68 -16.57
CA TYR A 528 -3.39 4.32 -16.21
C TYR A 528 -4.03 3.32 -17.16
N ASP A 529 -3.24 2.37 -17.62
CA ASP A 529 -3.67 1.22 -18.39
C ASP A 529 -3.63 -0.01 -17.49
N ARG A 530 -4.81 -0.53 -17.13
CA ARG A 530 -4.94 -1.73 -16.30
C ARG A 530 -4.48 -3.01 -17.00
N HIS A 531 -4.53 -3.07 -18.33
CA HIS A 531 -4.21 -4.28 -19.09
C HIS A 531 -2.70 -4.50 -19.12
N THR A 532 -1.96 -3.42 -19.33
CA THR A 532 -0.50 -3.45 -19.36
C THR A 532 0.15 -3.06 -18.03
N LYS A 533 -0.64 -2.62 -17.05
CA LYS A 533 -0.20 -2.08 -15.75
C LYS A 533 0.76 -0.90 -15.90
N THR A 534 0.49 -0.05 -16.88
CA THR A 534 1.34 1.09 -17.25
C THR A 534 0.72 2.40 -16.79
N VAL A 535 1.50 3.23 -16.10
CA VAL A 535 1.12 4.62 -15.82
C VAL A 535 1.74 5.53 -16.87
N PHE A 536 0.93 6.40 -17.46
CA PHE A 536 1.39 7.47 -18.33
C PHE A 536 1.38 8.79 -17.58
N MET A 537 2.45 9.58 -17.70
CA MET A 537 2.61 10.89 -17.06
C MET A 537 2.98 11.94 -18.10
N HIS A 538 2.29 13.08 -18.09
CA HIS A 538 2.60 14.21 -18.97
C HIS A 538 2.76 15.52 -18.20
N GLY A 539 3.73 16.33 -18.66
CA GLY A 539 3.88 17.74 -18.33
C GLY A 539 4.00 18.04 -16.84
N GLY A 540 3.48 19.19 -16.42
CA GLY A 540 3.61 19.72 -15.06
C GLY A 540 4.66 20.82 -14.95
N ASN A 541 4.93 21.26 -13.71
CA ASN A 541 5.89 22.31 -13.40
C ASN A 541 6.97 21.79 -12.45
N ALA A 542 8.24 21.97 -12.81
CA ALA A 542 9.43 21.52 -12.08
C ALA A 542 10.07 22.59 -11.18
N GLY A 543 9.38 23.70 -10.91
CA GLY A 543 9.86 24.76 -10.02
C GLY A 543 10.67 25.81 -10.76
N ILE A 544 11.69 26.39 -10.11
CA ILE A 544 12.44 27.55 -10.62
C ILE A 544 13.84 27.15 -11.12
N ARG A 545 14.33 27.80 -12.18
CA ARG A 545 15.64 27.54 -12.83
C ARG A 545 16.84 27.86 -11.91
N GLU A 546 17.71 26.87 -11.68
CA GLU A 546 18.95 27.04 -10.91
C GLU A 546 19.93 28.01 -11.60
N GLY A 547 20.39 29.03 -10.88
CA GLY A 547 21.23 30.11 -11.40
C GLY A 547 20.93 31.49 -10.78
N ALA A 548 19.80 31.63 -10.09
CA ALA A 548 19.45 32.79 -9.28
C ALA A 548 19.75 32.55 -7.79
N GLY A 549 21.02 32.39 -7.43
CA GLY A 549 21.44 32.20 -6.03
C GLY A 549 21.09 30.82 -5.46
N ASP A 550 21.99 30.29 -4.66
CA ASP A 550 21.90 28.98 -4.01
C ASP A 550 20.73 28.97 -3.01
N MET A 551 19.56 28.45 -3.42
CA MET A 551 18.54 27.72 -2.65
C MET A 551 17.28 27.54 -3.52
N THR A 552 16.63 26.38 -3.39
CA THR A 552 15.33 26.00 -3.99
C THR A 552 14.17 26.87 -3.46
N GLU A 553 14.21 28.18 -3.74
CA GLU A 553 13.29 29.17 -3.20
C GLU A 553 12.15 29.48 -4.16
N VAL A 554 10.92 29.15 -3.78
CA VAL A 554 9.71 29.77 -4.33
C VAL A 554 9.27 30.88 -3.37
N ASN A 555 10.08 31.93 -3.21
CA ASN A 555 9.69 33.13 -2.45
C ASN A 555 9.98 34.40 -3.27
N ALA A 556 8.92 35.18 -3.49
CA ALA A 556 8.93 36.43 -4.22
C ALA A 556 9.39 37.57 -3.29
N SER A 557 10.68 37.89 -3.28
CA SER A 557 11.16 39.19 -2.80
C SER A 557 12.59 39.45 -3.25
N THR A 558 12.80 39.77 -4.52
CA THR A 558 13.93 40.59 -4.99
C THR A 558 13.70 40.99 -6.44
N GLU A 559 13.93 42.27 -6.71
CA GLU A 559 13.49 43.03 -7.89
C GLU A 559 14.25 42.66 -9.18
N GLU A 560 13.61 42.96 -10.32
CA GLU A 560 14.16 43.10 -11.69
C GLU A 560 14.29 41.87 -12.62
N ALA A 561 13.49 40.81 -12.44
CA ALA A 561 13.15 39.89 -13.55
C ALA A 561 11.70 39.42 -13.42
N THR A 562 10.93 39.40 -14.51
CA THR A 562 9.52 38.95 -14.51
C THR A 562 9.44 37.52 -13.95
N LYS A 563 8.44 37.26 -13.10
CA LYS A 563 8.23 35.99 -12.39
C LYS A 563 8.11 34.78 -13.35
N GLU A 564 7.79 35.05 -14.61
CA GLU A 564 7.50 34.12 -15.70
C GLU A 564 8.74 33.49 -16.34
N GLU A 565 9.89 34.18 -16.37
CA GLU A 565 11.16 33.61 -16.88
C GLU A 565 11.81 32.61 -15.91
N LYS A 566 11.24 32.47 -14.70
CA LYS A 566 11.79 31.67 -13.61
C LYS A 566 11.23 30.23 -13.55
N GLU A 567 9.95 29.99 -13.90
CA GLU A 567 9.31 28.67 -13.74
C GLU A 567 9.56 27.70 -14.91
N ILE A 568 9.83 26.42 -14.61
CA ILE A 568 10.12 25.37 -15.59
C ILE A 568 8.87 24.53 -15.82
N ARG A 569 8.12 24.82 -16.89
CA ARG A 569 7.04 23.96 -17.40
C ARG A 569 7.58 22.87 -18.30
N LEU A 570 6.92 21.73 -18.28
CA LEU A 570 7.36 20.51 -18.96
C LEU A 570 6.34 20.05 -20.01
N ASP A 571 6.84 19.42 -21.06
CA ASP A 571 6.16 18.81 -22.21
C ASP A 571 6.62 17.35 -22.43
N ASP A 572 7.32 16.78 -21.46
CA ASP A 572 7.79 15.41 -21.51
C ASP A 572 6.62 14.44 -21.21
N PHE A 573 6.66 13.30 -21.90
CA PHE A 573 5.70 12.24 -21.75
C PHE A 573 6.44 10.96 -21.34
N TRP A 574 5.93 10.29 -20.32
CA TRP A 574 6.58 9.13 -19.72
C TRP A 574 5.59 8.00 -19.55
N SER A 575 6.10 6.78 -19.67
CA SER A 575 5.45 5.56 -19.20
C SER A 575 6.23 4.97 -18.03
N MET A 576 5.51 4.40 -17.07
CA MET A 576 6.07 3.69 -15.92
C MET A 576 5.39 2.35 -15.73
N GLN A 577 6.20 1.32 -15.50
CA GLN A 577 5.73 0.02 -15.00
C GLN A 577 6.45 -0.32 -13.70
N LEU A 578 5.74 -1.03 -12.82
CA LEU A 578 6.33 -1.56 -11.60
C LEU A 578 6.96 -2.91 -11.88
N GLN A 579 8.27 -3.00 -11.65
CA GLN A 579 9.02 -4.24 -11.68
C GLN A 579 9.11 -4.81 -10.26
N ARG A 580 8.67 -6.05 -10.10
CA ARG A 580 8.86 -6.83 -8.87
C ARG A 580 9.94 -7.88 -9.11
N PRO A 581 10.54 -8.44 -8.04
CA PRO A 581 11.44 -9.57 -8.19
C PRO A 581 10.79 -10.67 -9.04
N PRO A 582 11.54 -11.35 -9.92
CA PRO A 582 10.98 -12.46 -10.68
C PRO A 582 10.71 -13.64 -9.73
N ARG A 583 9.79 -14.54 -10.13
CA ARG A 583 9.53 -15.79 -9.36
C ARG A 583 10.79 -16.60 -9.11
N THR A 584 11.73 -16.59 -10.06
CA THR A 584 13.03 -17.25 -9.96
C THR A 584 13.88 -16.73 -8.80
N GLU A 585 13.74 -15.46 -8.43
CA GLU A 585 14.47 -14.85 -7.32
C GLU A 585 13.94 -15.35 -5.97
N VAL A 586 12.62 -15.48 -5.82
CA VAL A 586 12.04 -16.08 -4.61
C VAL A 586 12.36 -17.57 -4.54
N ALA A 587 12.32 -18.28 -5.67
CA ALA A 587 12.74 -19.67 -5.74
C ALA A 587 14.21 -19.84 -5.33
N ARG A 588 15.11 -18.93 -5.76
CA ARG A 588 16.51 -18.89 -5.31
C ARG A 588 16.61 -18.74 -3.79
N LYS A 589 15.84 -17.82 -3.18
CA LYS A 589 15.82 -17.65 -1.72
C LYS A 589 15.35 -18.90 -0.98
N VAL A 590 14.34 -19.60 -1.50
CA VAL A 590 13.90 -20.90 -0.97
C VAL A 590 15.02 -21.95 -1.07
N LEU A 591 15.71 -22.01 -2.22
CA LEU A 591 16.86 -22.90 -2.39
C LEU A 591 18.04 -22.54 -1.47
N PHE A 592 18.25 -21.26 -1.19
CA PHE A 592 19.28 -20.82 -0.25
C PHE A 592 18.98 -21.33 1.17
N GLU A 593 17.73 -21.26 1.65
CA GLU A 593 17.33 -21.87 2.92
C GLU A 593 17.59 -23.39 2.96
N ILE A 594 17.26 -24.09 1.88
CA ILE A 594 17.46 -25.54 1.75
C ILE A 594 18.96 -25.89 1.75
N ARG A 595 19.76 -25.20 0.94
CA ARG A 595 21.20 -25.47 0.82
C ARG A 595 21.97 -25.10 2.09
N LYS A 596 21.53 -24.09 2.85
CA LYS A 596 22.05 -23.82 4.20
C LYS A 596 21.86 -25.03 5.13
N GLN A 597 20.67 -25.62 5.12
CA GLN A 597 20.40 -26.80 5.93
C GLN A 597 21.20 -28.02 5.45
N GLN A 598 21.26 -28.25 4.14
CA GLN A 598 22.08 -29.33 3.57
C GLN A 598 23.54 -29.20 3.99
N PHE A 599 24.12 -28.00 3.87
CA PHE A 599 25.50 -27.75 4.27
C PHE A 599 25.75 -28.02 5.76
N ARG A 600 24.81 -27.65 6.65
CA ARG A 600 24.91 -27.96 8.07
C ARG A 600 24.98 -29.46 8.34
N GLU A 601 24.14 -30.24 7.66
CA GLU A 601 24.13 -31.70 7.78
C GLU A 601 25.39 -32.33 7.17
N MET A 602 25.89 -31.81 6.05
CA MET A 602 27.16 -32.26 5.47
C MET A 602 28.35 -31.97 6.38
N CYS A 603 28.33 -30.90 7.18
CA CYS A 603 29.37 -30.66 8.20
C CYS A 603 29.38 -31.70 9.33
N GLU A 604 28.27 -32.42 9.54
CA GLU A 604 28.14 -33.49 10.54
C GLU A 604 28.46 -34.86 9.94
N ASP A 605 28.01 -35.12 8.71
CA ASP A 605 27.98 -36.46 8.12
C ASP A 605 29.17 -36.72 7.15
N ASP A 606 29.68 -35.68 6.47
CA ASP A 606 30.67 -35.78 5.38
C ASP A 606 32.04 -35.22 5.78
N THR A 607 33.03 -35.35 4.88
CA THR A 607 34.35 -34.76 5.14
C THR A 607 34.32 -33.23 5.05
N ALA A 608 35.15 -32.55 5.85
CA ALA A 608 35.24 -31.08 5.82
C ALA A 608 35.58 -30.53 4.41
N ILE A 609 36.28 -31.29 3.58
CA ILE A 609 36.61 -30.91 2.20
C ILE A 609 35.36 -30.98 1.30
N GLU A 610 34.54 -32.03 1.43
CA GLU A 610 33.29 -32.17 0.68
C GLU A 610 32.29 -31.09 1.07
N ALA A 611 32.11 -30.85 2.36
CA ALA A 611 31.26 -29.76 2.86
C ALA A 611 31.76 -28.39 2.39
N LEU A 612 33.07 -28.11 2.42
CA LEU A 612 33.64 -26.86 1.92
C LEU A 612 33.45 -26.68 0.40
N ASN A 613 33.61 -27.75 -0.38
CA ASN A 613 33.32 -27.71 -1.82
C ASN A 613 31.83 -27.40 -2.07
N PHE A 614 30.92 -28.01 -1.30
CA PHE A 614 29.49 -27.73 -1.38
C PHE A 614 29.16 -26.27 -1.02
N LEU A 615 29.78 -25.69 0.02
CA LEU A 615 29.62 -24.28 0.35
C LEU A 615 30.05 -23.37 -0.80
N ARG A 616 31.21 -23.66 -1.41
CA ARG A 616 31.78 -22.86 -2.49
C ARG A 616 30.99 -22.97 -3.79
N ASP A 617 30.52 -24.16 -4.15
CA ASP A 617 29.97 -24.41 -5.49
C ASP A 617 28.42 -24.39 -5.48
N GLU A 618 27.81 -25.04 -4.50
CA GLU A 618 26.35 -25.18 -4.42
C GLU A 618 25.70 -24.07 -3.58
N VAL A 619 26.18 -23.76 -2.38
CA VAL A 619 25.55 -22.69 -1.58
C VAL A 619 25.77 -21.32 -2.23
N SER A 620 27.01 -20.99 -2.60
CA SER A 620 27.34 -19.71 -3.25
C SER A 620 26.55 -19.49 -4.55
N SER A 621 26.25 -20.52 -5.33
CA SER A 621 25.49 -20.36 -6.59
C SER A 621 24.04 -19.91 -6.40
N VAL A 622 23.49 -19.95 -5.19
CA VAL A 622 22.17 -19.38 -4.85
C VAL A 622 22.27 -18.23 -3.85
N VAL A 623 23.44 -17.64 -3.62
CA VAL A 623 23.58 -16.43 -2.79
C VAL A 623 23.56 -15.22 -3.70
N ASP A 624 22.75 -14.22 -3.35
CA ASP A 624 22.91 -12.90 -3.95
C ASP A 624 24.05 -12.16 -3.24
N HIS A 625 25.26 -12.27 -3.81
CA HIS A 625 26.46 -11.61 -3.30
C HIS A 625 26.42 -10.07 -3.37
N THR A 626 25.39 -9.49 -3.99
CA THR A 626 25.15 -8.03 -3.96
C THR A 626 24.32 -7.60 -2.74
N CYS A 627 23.65 -8.55 -2.07
CA CYS A 627 22.88 -8.34 -0.86
C CYS A 627 23.76 -8.52 0.39
N PRO A 628 24.04 -7.46 1.17
CA PRO A 628 24.90 -7.56 2.35
C PRO A 628 24.38 -8.53 3.42
N GLU A 629 23.05 -8.63 3.56
CA GLU A 629 22.41 -9.53 4.52
C GLU A 629 22.62 -11.00 4.15
N GLU A 630 22.47 -11.35 2.87
CA GLU A 630 22.71 -12.72 2.41
C GLU A 630 24.19 -13.09 2.44
N GLU A 631 25.06 -12.13 2.12
CA GLU A 631 26.51 -12.30 2.18
C GLU A 631 27.00 -12.54 3.61
N ASP A 632 26.51 -11.78 4.59
CA ASP A 632 26.85 -11.98 6.00
C ASP A 632 26.41 -13.37 6.49
N VAL A 633 25.19 -13.78 6.13
CA VAL A 633 24.70 -15.13 6.44
C VAL A 633 25.58 -16.19 5.76
N PHE A 634 25.93 -16.03 4.49
CA PHE A 634 26.80 -16.96 3.77
C PHE A 634 28.18 -17.09 4.44
N GLN A 635 28.80 -15.98 4.81
CA GLN A 635 30.09 -15.98 5.53
C GLN A 635 29.99 -16.65 6.89
N SER A 636 28.88 -16.44 7.61
CA SER A 636 28.65 -17.06 8.93
C SER A 636 28.60 -18.59 8.87
N LEU A 637 28.23 -19.19 7.72
CA LEU A 637 28.14 -20.64 7.57
C LEU A 637 29.48 -21.34 7.80
N LEU A 638 30.61 -20.70 7.49
CA LEU A 638 31.95 -21.24 7.73
C LEU A 638 32.18 -21.65 9.20
N SER A 639 31.49 -21.00 10.15
CA SER A 639 31.60 -21.35 11.57
C SER A 639 31.19 -22.79 11.88
N HIS A 640 30.27 -23.39 11.10
CA HIS A 640 29.83 -24.78 11.27
C HIS A 640 30.95 -25.79 10.98
N LEU A 641 31.83 -25.50 10.02
CA LEU A 641 33.01 -26.34 9.73
C LEU A 641 34.03 -26.28 10.87
N VAL A 642 34.22 -25.12 11.48
CA VAL A 642 35.20 -24.91 12.55
C VAL A 642 34.72 -25.53 13.88
N ALA A 643 33.42 -25.45 14.17
CA ALA A 643 32.84 -26.00 15.39
C ALA A 643 32.96 -27.53 15.49
N GLN A 644 33.04 -28.23 14.35
CA GLN A 644 33.15 -29.69 14.25
C GLN A 644 34.61 -30.19 14.21
N SER A 645 35.61 -29.30 14.07
CA SER A 645 37.02 -29.69 14.00
C SER A 645 37.49 -30.20 15.37
N PRO A 646 38.08 -31.41 15.47
CA PRO A 646 38.42 -31.99 16.77
C PRO A 646 39.45 -31.10 17.47
N ARG A 647 39.09 -30.57 18.65
CA ARG A 647 40.06 -30.05 19.61
C ARG A 647 41.10 -31.16 19.84
N VAL A 648 42.32 -30.95 19.37
CA VAL A 648 43.44 -31.87 19.56
C VAL A 648 43.55 -32.19 21.05
N THR A 649 43.11 -33.39 21.44
CA THR A 649 43.39 -33.96 22.75
C THR A 649 44.87 -34.32 22.78
N SER A 650 45.69 -33.50 23.44
CA SER A 650 47.09 -33.83 23.68
C SER A 650 47.20 -34.95 24.72
N ILE A 651 47.56 -36.15 24.26
CA ILE A 651 47.96 -37.26 25.12
C ILE A 651 49.47 -37.12 25.41
N ARG A 652 49.75 -36.79 26.69
CA ARG A 652 50.87 -37.18 27.59
C ARG A 652 52.29 -37.34 27.01
N ASP A 653 53.27 -36.63 27.59
CA ASP A 653 54.14 -37.27 28.60
C ASP A 653 55.02 -36.33 29.47
N SER A 654 55.17 -36.82 30.71
CA SER A 654 56.06 -36.54 31.86
C SER A 654 57.09 -35.38 31.94
N SER A 655 56.99 -34.70 33.09
CA SER A 655 58.05 -34.27 34.04
C SER A 655 59.19 -33.35 33.58
N SER A 656 59.22 -32.13 34.12
CA SER A 656 60.18 -31.65 35.14
C SER A 656 60.09 -30.13 35.33
N ALA A 657 60.20 -29.71 36.59
CA ALA A 657 60.09 -28.32 37.02
C ALA A 657 61.25 -27.44 36.53
N ARG A 658 60.97 -26.16 36.22
CA ARG A 658 61.68 -24.99 36.77
C ARG A 658 61.03 -23.65 36.37
N GLN A 659 60.91 -22.79 37.38
CA GLN A 659 60.51 -21.38 37.36
C GLN A 659 61.47 -20.49 36.57
N LEU A 660 60.97 -19.34 36.12
CA LEU A 660 61.54 -17.97 36.08
C LEU A 660 60.54 -17.13 35.23
N THR A 661 59.68 -16.24 35.76
CA THR A 661 59.90 -14.81 36.17
C THR A 661 60.65 -14.02 35.07
N ASP A 662 60.26 -12.86 34.53
CA ASP A 662 59.45 -11.72 35.01
C ASP A 662 59.11 -10.77 33.81
N ASP A 663 58.25 -9.78 34.09
CA ASP A 663 58.11 -8.42 33.48
C ASP A 663 57.29 -8.20 32.17
N ILE A 664 56.00 -7.76 32.17
CA ILE A 664 55.33 -6.46 32.56
C ILE A 664 55.50 -5.34 31.48
N PRO A 665 54.56 -4.38 31.21
CA PRO A 665 53.09 -4.26 31.37
C PRO A 665 52.30 -3.72 30.15
N SER A 666 50.97 -3.77 30.32
CA SER A 666 49.86 -3.11 29.61
C SER A 666 49.89 -1.58 29.51
N MET A 667 49.16 -1.04 28.51
CA MET A 667 48.41 0.21 28.64
C MET A 667 47.00 0.03 28.06
N SER A 668 46.04 0.16 28.97
CA SER A 668 44.59 0.04 28.91
C SER A 668 43.92 1.40 28.63
N PHE A 669 42.65 1.47 28.22
CA PHE A 669 41.43 1.73 29.05
C PHE A 669 40.38 2.45 28.16
N PRO A 670 39.12 2.73 28.58
CA PRO A 670 38.34 2.25 29.75
C PRO A 670 36.83 1.92 29.53
N LEU A 671 36.28 1.12 30.47
CA LEU A 671 35.06 1.29 31.34
C LEU A 671 33.69 1.67 30.71
N GLY A 672 32.54 1.21 31.19
CA GLY A 672 32.13 0.50 32.43
C GLY A 672 30.59 0.39 32.43
N ASP A 673 29.98 -0.71 32.89
CA ASP A 673 29.69 -1.15 34.28
C ASP A 673 28.25 -0.79 34.73
N ALA A 674 27.50 -1.81 35.16
CA ALA A 674 26.95 -1.90 36.53
C ALA A 674 26.13 -3.19 36.72
N ASP A 675 26.75 -4.18 37.37
CA ASP A 675 26.09 -5.20 38.19
C ASP A 675 26.38 -4.89 39.66
N VAL A 676 25.45 -5.24 40.57
CA VAL A 676 25.61 -5.17 42.03
C VAL A 676 25.55 -6.58 42.60
N GLU A 677 26.67 -7.04 43.18
CA GLU A 677 26.82 -8.24 44.01
C GLU A 677 26.17 -8.07 45.40
N MET A 678 25.74 -9.19 46.02
CA MET A 678 25.81 -9.41 47.47
C MET A 678 25.99 -10.92 47.78
N SER A 679 26.86 -11.20 48.76
CA SER A 679 27.49 -12.47 49.18
C SER A 679 26.59 -13.45 50.00
N PRO A 680 27.08 -14.68 50.35
CA PRO A 680 26.26 -15.77 50.92
C PRO A 680 26.32 -15.88 52.47
N PRO A 681 25.39 -16.63 53.13
CA PRO A 681 25.52 -17.04 54.52
C PRO A 681 25.82 -18.56 54.71
N PRO A 682 26.18 -19.02 55.94
CA PRO A 682 27.03 -20.19 56.18
C PRO A 682 26.31 -21.49 56.63
N ASP A 683 27.12 -22.56 56.72
CA ASP A 683 26.90 -23.96 57.10
C ASP A 683 25.87 -24.31 58.20
N ALA A 684 25.14 -25.41 57.99
CA ALA A 684 24.59 -26.27 59.05
C ALA A 684 24.38 -27.73 58.59
N THR A 685 25.33 -28.60 58.98
CA THR A 685 25.20 -29.99 59.46
C THR A 685 23.99 -30.87 59.08
N ASP A 686 24.27 -31.96 58.36
CA ASP A 686 23.99 -33.37 58.65
C ASP A 686 22.59 -33.81 59.15
N SER A 687 21.80 -34.45 58.28
CA SER A 687 20.92 -35.62 58.57
C SER A 687 20.22 -36.16 57.30
N PRO A 688 19.82 -37.45 57.26
CA PRO A 688 19.65 -38.23 56.03
C PRO A 688 18.20 -38.38 55.55
N GLU A 689 18.07 -38.83 54.29
CA GLU A 689 16.86 -39.36 53.61
C GLU A 689 15.68 -38.39 53.41
N SER A 690 15.53 -37.87 52.18
CA SER A 690 14.22 -37.53 51.65
C SER A 690 14.10 -37.89 50.16
N SER A 691 12.99 -38.56 49.87
CA SER A 691 12.43 -38.98 48.59
C SER A 691 12.96 -38.30 47.33
N SER A 692 13.40 -39.11 46.36
CA SER A 692 13.43 -38.74 44.95
C SER A 692 12.05 -38.27 44.50
N GLY A 693 11.85 -36.96 44.38
CA GLY A 693 10.70 -36.39 43.70
C GLY A 693 10.64 -36.90 42.25
N PRO A 694 9.46 -37.04 41.65
CA PRO A 694 9.35 -37.53 40.28
C PRO A 694 10.08 -36.55 39.36
N THR A 695 11.09 -37.05 38.65
CA THR A 695 11.72 -36.33 37.54
C THR A 695 10.61 -36.05 36.53
N ARG A 696 10.25 -34.78 36.35
CA ARG A 696 9.18 -34.35 35.46
C ARG A 696 9.61 -34.65 34.03
N GLN A 697 9.21 -35.81 33.51
CA GLN A 697 9.50 -36.17 32.12
C GLN A 697 8.73 -35.22 31.20
N PRO A 698 9.34 -34.75 30.09
CA PRO A 698 8.63 -33.95 29.11
C PRO A 698 7.47 -34.77 28.53
N PRO A 699 6.33 -34.15 28.20
CA PRO A 699 5.14 -34.85 27.71
C PRO A 699 5.33 -35.52 26.35
N LEU A 700 6.39 -35.17 25.62
CA LEU A 700 6.75 -35.77 24.33
C LEU A 700 8.09 -36.50 24.46
N THR A 701 8.11 -37.77 24.05
CA THR A 701 9.30 -38.64 24.09
C THR A 701 10.18 -38.51 22.83
N TRP A 702 9.64 -37.94 21.74
CA TRP A 702 10.30 -37.79 20.43
C TRP A 702 10.84 -39.09 19.81
N GLU A 703 10.28 -40.22 20.25
CA GLU A 703 10.54 -41.53 19.65
C GLU A 703 10.11 -41.56 18.18
N GLU A 704 10.76 -42.42 17.40
CA GLU A 704 10.43 -42.62 15.99
C GLU A 704 9.00 -43.15 15.84
N ASP A 705 8.20 -42.48 15.00
CA ASP A 705 6.82 -42.89 14.75
C ASP A 705 6.80 -44.21 13.95
N PRO A 706 5.87 -45.15 14.24
CA PRO A 706 5.77 -46.43 13.51
C PRO A 706 5.69 -46.27 12.00
N LYS A 707 5.05 -45.21 11.52
CA LYS A 707 4.96 -44.95 10.09
C LYS A 707 6.27 -44.50 9.49
N GLU A 708 6.99 -43.63 10.20
CA GLU A 708 8.31 -43.19 9.77
C GLU A 708 9.27 -44.38 9.65
N LYS A 709 9.25 -45.26 10.64
CA LYS A 709 10.00 -46.52 10.61
C LYS A 709 9.64 -47.41 9.41
N ALA A 710 8.36 -47.48 9.07
CA ALA A 710 7.89 -48.25 7.92
C ALA A 710 8.32 -47.65 6.57
N GLU A 711 8.38 -46.32 6.45
CA GLU A 711 8.81 -45.63 5.22
C GLU A 711 10.33 -45.58 5.06
N ARG A 712 11.08 -45.47 6.16
CA ARG A 712 12.55 -45.43 6.18
C ARG A 712 13.17 -46.77 5.82
N GLY A 713 12.56 -47.88 6.23
CA GLY A 713 13.18 -49.21 6.17
C GLY A 713 14.49 -49.25 6.99
N ASP A 714 15.58 -49.72 6.37
CA ASP A 714 16.90 -49.90 7.00
C ASP A 714 17.77 -48.62 7.01
N GLY A 715 17.24 -47.47 6.58
CA GLY A 715 17.96 -46.19 6.61
C GLY A 715 18.27 -45.67 8.03
N PRO A 716 19.09 -44.61 8.15
CA PRO A 716 19.43 -44.01 9.45
C PRO A 716 18.21 -43.36 10.13
N VAL A 717 18.08 -43.54 11.44
CA VAL A 717 17.01 -42.93 12.24
C VAL A 717 17.16 -41.40 12.23
N LEU A 718 16.10 -40.68 11.89
CA LEU A 718 16.10 -39.22 12.00
C LEU A 718 16.13 -38.81 13.48
N SER A 719 17.16 -38.06 13.89
CA SER A 719 17.27 -37.56 15.27
C SER A 719 16.22 -36.47 15.55
N ALA A 720 15.81 -36.32 16.80
CA ALA A 720 14.86 -35.28 17.20
C ALA A 720 15.39 -33.87 16.90
N GLU A 721 16.70 -33.66 17.06
CA GLU A 721 17.37 -32.39 16.76
C GLU A 721 17.35 -32.09 15.25
N ARG A 722 17.71 -33.06 14.40
CA ARG A 722 17.68 -32.87 12.94
C ARG A 722 16.25 -32.69 12.42
N PHE A 723 15.27 -33.41 12.98
CA PHE A 723 13.84 -33.20 12.68
C PHE A 723 13.42 -31.76 13.01
N LYS A 724 13.82 -31.24 14.17
CA LYS A 724 13.53 -29.87 14.60
C LYS A 724 14.16 -28.84 13.65
N GLN A 725 15.46 -28.97 13.37
CA GLN A 725 16.17 -28.07 12.46
C GLN A 725 15.55 -28.00 11.06
N ARG A 726 15.24 -29.16 10.46
CA ARG A 726 14.58 -29.22 9.15
C ARG A 726 13.16 -28.66 9.19
N THR A 727 12.42 -28.87 10.29
CA THR A 727 11.09 -28.27 10.48
C THR A 727 11.19 -26.75 10.55
N GLU A 728 12.17 -26.19 11.26
CA GLU A 728 12.40 -24.74 11.31
C GLU A 728 12.70 -24.16 9.91
N VAL A 729 13.48 -24.87 9.09
CA VAL A 729 13.74 -24.47 7.69
C VAL A 729 12.44 -24.50 6.88
N PHE A 730 11.62 -25.55 7.03
CA PHE A 730 10.32 -25.63 6.37
C PHE A 730 9.39 -24.48 6.77
N GLU A 731 9.28 -24.15 8.06
CA GLU A 731 8.47 -23.01 8.52
C GLU A 731 9.00 -21.68 7.98
N ARG A 732 10.32 -21.49 7.87
CA ARG A 732 10.91 -20.32 7.17
C ARG A 732 10.51 -20.30 5.70
N ILE A 733 10.52 -21.44 5.00
CA ILE A 733 10.12 -21.52 3.59
C ILE A 733 8.62 -21.17 3.42
N LEU A 734 7.76 -21.56 4.36
CA LEU A 734 6.33 -21.22 4.30
C LEU A 734 6.06 -19.72 4.29
N THR A 735 6.97 -18.88 4.80
CA THR A 735 6.82 -17.42 4.73
C THR A 735 6.82 -16.87 3.29
N PHE A 736 7.38 -17.62 2.34
CA PHE A 736 7.34 -17.29 0.91
C PHE A 736 6.10 -17.83 0.19
N ILE A 737 5.36 -18.76 0.81
CA ILE A 737 4.23 -19.47 0.21
C ILE A 737 2.93 -18.69 0.42
N ASN A 738 2.06 -18.66 -0.59
CA ASN A 738 0.74 -18.06 -0.53
C ASN A 738 -0.08 -18.56 0.68
N GLU A 739 -0.79 -17.66 1.35
CA GLU A 739 -1.67 -17.97 2.51
C GLU A 739 -2.61 -19.15 2.26
N GLY A 740 -3.26 -19.21 1.09
CA GLY A 740 -4.16 -20.30 0.74
C GLY A 740 -3.47 -21.65 0.47
N ALA A 741 -2.15 -21.66 0.28
CA ALA A 741 -1.36 -22.82 -0.10
C ALA A 741 -0.54 -23.41 1.06
N LYS A 742 -0.35 -22.69 2.17
CA LYS A 742 0.37 -23.15 3.37
C LYS A 742 -0.56 -23.64 4.47
N GLN A 743 0.01 -24.36 5.45
CA GLN A 743 -0.66 -24.68 6.71
C GLN A 743 -0.94 -23.40 7.54
N PRO A 744 -1.85 -23.46 8.56
CA PRO A 744 -2.13 -22.28 9.40
C PRO A 744 -0.89 -21.74 10.12
N ASP A 745 -0.73 -20.42 10.22
CA ASP A 745 0.41 -19.79 10.88
C ASP A 745 0.44 -20.03 12.40
N ASP A 746 -0.71 -19.92 13.06
CA ASP A 746 -0.84 -20.15 14.49
C ASP A 746 -0.72 -21.64 14.87
N ASP A 747 -0.07 -21.93 16.00
CA ASP A 747 -0.08 -23.26 16.60
C ASP A 747 -1.28 -23.48 17.51
N LEU A 748 -1.70 -24.75 17.61
CA LEU A 748 -2.78 -25.19 18.50
C LEU A 748 -2.54 -24.82 19.98
N ILE A 749 -1.28 -24.73 20.41
CA ILE A 749 -0.92 -24.41 21.79
C ILE A 749 -1.24 -22.94 22.11
N HIS A 750 -1.04 -22.02 21.18
CA HIS A 750 -1.33 -20.59 21.38
C HIS A 750 -2.83 -20.31 21.56
N LEU A 751 -3.70 -21.23 21.14
CA LEU A 751 -5.14 -21.14 21.41
C LEU A 751 -5.50 -21.47 22.87
N ILE A 752 -4.61 -22.15 23.60
CA ILE A 752 -4.85 -22.54 25.01
C ILE A 752 -4.47 -21.40 25.95
N ASP A 753 -3.42 -20.64 25.64
CA ASP A 753 -3.00 -19.48 26.45
C ASP A 753 -3.98 -18.28 26.36
N GLY A 754 -4.94 -18.34 25.41
CA GLY A 754 -6.01 -17.36 25.25
C GLY A 754 -7.34 -17.74 25.92
N LEU A 755 -7.40 -18.87 26.63
CA LEU A 755 -8.50 -19.29 27.53
C LEU A 755 -8.21 -18.84 28.97
#